data_AF-A0A9Q0N945-F1
#
_entry.id   AF-A0A9Q0N945-F1
#
_cell.length_a   1.000
_cell.length_b   1.000
_cell.length_c   1.000
_cell.angle_alpha   90.00
_cell.angle_beta   90.00
_cell.angle_gamma   90.00
#
_symmetry.space_group_name_H-M   'P 1'
#
loop_
_entity.id
_entity.type
_entity.pdbx_description
1 polymer ?
#
loop_
_entity_poly.entity_id
_entity_poly.type
_entity_poly.pdbx_seq_one_letter_code
_entity_poly.pdbx_strand_id
1 'polypeptide(L)'
;MKTLKKIGIKSVAVYSEADTHSMHVQHADEAYYIGNSPATESYLSIPNIINAIRASGANAVHPGYGFLSENAHFANVLKREGVTLIGPSASAIKKMGDKIEAKKIAIEAGVSTVPGYMGTISNIIQAIEIAEKIGFPVIVKAAAGGGGRGMRVVKNSQEMANAFEAAKLEAVNNFSDGRLFIEKLIKSPRHIEIQLLADQYGNSVCLGERECSIQRYHQKVIEEAPSSFITEEIRQQMYKETISLSNRVGYCSAGTVEFIVDLDKNFYFLEMNTRLQVEHPVTEMITGIDIVEEMIKIAAGEKLAFSQDDIKLKGHAFESRICAENPMRGFLPSSGRITEYSEPPKNANIRIDTGLGLGGEVSMFYDSMIAKLCTYGETREQALEVMRSSLSSYIIRGISHNISFLEALISNSRFIAGDINTAFIEEEYPDGFSGATLTSDITKIFLATAIFIYITEQKRASLIAGQMVNQVHKIGTRWVVSIDDNLFPVLIKSVEDGYNIRQEHDRISIRSNWNVGSRLFSCVINGRKANVKIENITTGYILSHSGISVKAYVRSPRMSELEAIMITNLTCEEQTELQAPLAGQIIAIKVQEGSEIVIGQEIMVLTAMKMENIIIAERNGKIAKILVNEKDHVASGQVLLKFV
;
A
#
# COMPACT_ATOMS: atom_id res chain seq x y z
N MET A 1 0.94 17.99 11.33
CA MET A 1 -0.21 18.46 12.14
C MET A 1 -0.22 17.88 13.54
N LYS A 2 -0.35 16.56 13.74
CA LYS A 2 -0.29 15.93 15.08
C LYS A 2 0.93 16.42 15.89
N THR A 3 2.12 16.43 15.27
CA THR A 3 3.35 16.95 15.88
C THR A 3 3.25 18.44 16.22
N LEU A 4 2.80 19.30 15.29
CA LEU A 4 2.61 20.74 15.55
C LEU A 4 1.73 20.99 16.77
N LYS A 5 0.60 20.28 16.88
CA LYS A 5 -0.31 20.37 18.03
C LYS A 5 0.36 19.93 19.34
N LYS A 6 1.15 18.85 19.31
CA LYS A 6 1.91 18.35 20.47
C LYS A 6 2.92 19.38 21.00
N ILE A 7 3.59 20.11 20.11
CA ILE A 7 4.58 21.14 20.47
C ILE A 7 4.00 22.56 20.56
N GLY A 8 2.68 22.72 20.46
CA GLY A 8 1.98 24.00 20.64
C GLY A 8 2.16 25.01 19.51
N ILE A 9 2.48 24.57 18.29
CA ILE A 9 2.59 25.42 17.10
C ILE A 9 1.25 25.41 16.34
N LYS A 10 0.76 26.60 15.97
CA LYS A 10 -0.44 26.76 15.14
C LYS A 10 -0.23 26.12 13.77
N SER A 11 -1.24 25.40 13.31
CA SER A 11 -1.20 24.62 12.08
C SER A 11 -2.09 25.23 11.00
N VAL A 12 -1.53 25.42 9.81
CA VAL A 12 -2.23 25.87 8.61
C VAL A 12 -2.23 24.75 7.58
N ALA A 13 -3.41 24.37 7.08
CA ALA A 13 -3.56 23.48 5.93
C ALA A 13 -3.84 24.26 4.64
N VAL A 14 -3.52 23.60 3.54
CA VAL A 14 -4.04 23.96 2.20
C VAL A 14 -4.85 22.79 1.67
N TYR A 15 -5.86 23.07 0.83
CA TYR A 15 -6.72 22.04 0.26
C TYR A 15 -7.25 22.41 -1.12
N SER A 16 -7.46 21.38 -1.94
CA SER A 16 -8.16 21.46 -3.22
C SER A 16 -9.67 21.30 -3.04
N GLU A 17 -10.45 21.44 -4.12
CA GLU A 17 -11.89 21.21 -4.09
C GLU A 17 -12.26 19.81 -3.57
N ALA A 18 -11.61 18.76 -4.07
CA ALA A 18 -11.83 17.37 -3.63
C ALA A 18 -11.50 17.14 -2.15
N ASP A 19 -10.58 17.91 -1.57
CA ASP A 19 -10.13 17.75 -0.19
C ASP A 19 -10.88 18.61 0.82
N THR A 20 -11.95 19.30 0.41
CA THR A 20 -12.73 20.20 1.29
C THR A 20 -13.16 19.55 2.61
N HIS A 21 -13.42 18.24 2.60
CA HIS A 21 -13.85 17.47 3.78
C HIS A 21 -12.79 16.50 4.32
N SER A 22 -11.55 16.59 3.83
CA SER A 22 -10.44 15.72 4.25
C SER A 22 -10.05 15.93 5.72
N MET A 23 -9.43 14.93 6.32
CA MET A 23 -9.09 14.97 7.74
C MET A 23 -8.03 16.02 8.09
N HIS A 24 -7.07 16.32 7.20
CA HIS A 24 -6.05 17.32 7.50
C HIS A 24 -6.66 18.72 7.57
N VAL A 25 -7.65 19.03 6.72
CA VAL A 25 -8.39 20.30 6.79
C VAL A 25 -9.10 20.45 8.13
N GLN A 26 -9.75 19.39 8.61
CA GLN A 26 -10.48 19.39 9.88
C GLN A 26 -9.55 19.45 11.11
N HIS A 27 -8.31 18.95 10.98
CA HIS A 27 -7.32 18.96 12.06
C HIS A 27 -6.52 20.25 12.16
N ALA A 28 -6.51 21.07 11.11
CA ALA A 28 -5.80 22.35 11.10
C ALA A 28 -6.47 23.38 12.00
N ASP A 29 -5.69 24.35 12.48
CA ASP A 29 -6.26 25.55 13.11
C ASP A 29 -6.84 26.50 12.06
N GLU A 30 -6.21 26.56 10.88
CA GLU A 30 -6.65 27.34 9.71
C GLU A 30 -6.48 26.53 8.43
N ALA A 31 -7.34 26.74 7.43
CA ALA A 31 -7.27 26.05 6.14
C ALA A 31 -7.58 26.99 4.96
N TYR A 32 -6.80 26.88 3.89
CA TYR A 32 -6.89 27.75 2.72
C TYR A 32 -7.09 26.94 1.42
N TYR A 33 -8.09 27.34 0.64
CA TYR A 33 -8.34 26.76 -0.68
C TYR A 33 -7.26 27.16 -1.68
N ILE A 34 -6.74 26.19 -2.44
CA ILE A 34 -5.62 26.40 -3.38
C ILE A 34 -5.91 26.00 -4.83
N GLY A 35 -7.16 25.65 -5.16
CA GLY A 35 -7.58 25.38 -6.54
C GLY A 35 -8.35 24.07 -6.72
N ASN A 36 -8.62 23.73 -7.98
CA ASN A 36 -9.41 22.57 -8.35
C ASN A 36 -8.73 21.24 -7.95
N SER A 37 -9.48 20.16 -8.03
CA SER A 37 -9.06 18.82 -7.59
C SER A 37 -7.72 18.31 -8.17
N PRO A 38 -7.38 18.50 -9.47
CA PRO A 38 -6.10 18.04 -9.98
C PRO A 38 -4.91 18.68 -9.26
N ALA A 39 -3.93 17.87 -8.85
CA ALA A 39 -2.75 18.34 -8.13
C ALA A 39 -1.97 19.43 -8.90
N THR A 40 -1.93 19.36 -10.23
CA THR A 40 -1.29 20.36 -11.11
C THR A 40 -1.93 21.75 -11.01
N GLU A 41 -3.22 21.82 -10.66
CA GLU A 41 -3.98 23.06 -10.50
C GLU A 41 -4.04 23.52 -9.03
N SER A 42 -3.63 22.65 -8.09
CA SER A 42 -3.68 22.89 -6.64
C SER A 42 -2.32 22.67 -5.97
N TYR A 43 -2.04 21.48 -5.44
CA TYR A 43 -0.86 21.20 -4.59
C TYR A 43 0.50 21.38 -5.28
N LEU A 44 0.58 21.28 -6.60
CA LEU A 44 1.77 21.54 -7.41
C LEU A 44 1.82 22.99 -7.93
N SER A 45 0.77 23.78 -7.73
CA SER A 45 0.71 25.18 -8.13
C SER A 45 1.44 26.05 -7.11
N ILE A 46 2.72 26.30 -7.37
CA ILE A 46 3.55 27.20 -6.56
C ILE A 46 2.87 28.57 -6.34
N PRO A 47 2.29 29.24 -7.36
CA PRO A 47 1.59 30.51 -7.15
C PRO A 47 0.46 30.43 -6.12
N ASN A 48 -0.36 29.38 -6.16
CA ASN A 48 -1.48 29.21 -5.23
C ASN A 48 -0.99 28.97 -3.81
N ILE A 49 0.05 28.15 -3.64
CA ILE A 49 0.68 27.89 -2.35
C ILE A 49 1.28 29.18 -1.76
N ILE A 50 2.01 29.98 -2.56
CA ILE A 50 2.57 31.25 -2.09
C ILE A 50 1.47 32.24 -1.68
N ASN A 51 0.36 32.31 -2.43
CA ASN A 51 -0.78 33.15 -2.05
C ASN A 51 -1.38 32.72 -0.71
N ALA A 52 -1.53 31.40 -0.47
CA ALA A 52 -2.01 30.87 0.81
C ALA A 52 -1.06 31.19 1.97
N ILE A 53 0.26 31.10 1.74
CA ILE A 53 1.28 31.46 2.75
C ILE A 53 1.21 32.96 3.09
N ARG A 54 1.08 33.83 2.09
CA ARG A 54 0.92 35.27 2.32
C ARG A 54 -0.37 35.62 3.05
N ALA A 55 -1.47 34.94 2.75
CA ALA A 55 -2.76 35.17 3.39
C ALA A 55 -2.80 34.67 4.85
N SER A 56 -2.14 33.56 5.14
CA SER A 56 -2.05 32.98 6.50
C SER A 56 -0.96 33.61 7.37
N GLY A 57 0.07 34.21 6.75
CA GLY A 57 1.22 34.72 7.48
C GLY A 57 2.15 33.63 8.03
N ALA A 58 2.09 32.41 7.47
CA ALA A 58 2.91 31.29 7.92
C ALA A 58 4.42 31.57 7.77
N ASN A 59 5.19 31.30 8.83
CA ASN A 59 6.64 31.54 8.84
C ASN A 59 7.48 30.38 8.29
N ALA A 60 6.89 29.18 8.23
CA ALA A 60 7.55 27.98 7.75
C ALA A 60 6.57 27.05 7.03
N VAL A 61 7.09 26.27 6.08
CA VAL A 61 6.32 25.31 5.27
C VAL A 61 6.95 23.93 5.38
N HIS A 62 6.16 22.95 5.81
CA HIS A 62 6.54 21.54 5.75
C HIS A 62 5.94 20.91 4.49
N PRO A 63 6.74 20.53 3.48
CA PRO A 63 6.22 20.02 2.22
C PRO A 63 5.76 18.56 2.30
N GLY A 64 6.08 17.85 3.40
CA GLY A 64 5.78 16.43 3.53
C GLY A 64 6.67 15.60 2.62
N TYR A 65 6.05 14.76 1.82
CA TYR A 65 6.68 13.92 0.80
C TYR A 65 5.85 13.96 -0.48
N GLY A 66 6.47 13.68 -1.62
CA GLY A 66 5.85 13.92 -2.93
C GLY A 66 5.60 15.41 -3.17
N PHE A 67 4.76 15.73 -4.16
CA PHE A 67 4.42 17.10 -4.55
C PHE A 67 5.65 18.01 -4.73
N LEU A 68 5.77 19.06 -3.91
CA LEU A 68 6.83 20.07 -4.00
C LEU A 68 8.02 19.81 -3.06
N SER A 69 8.04 18.68 -2.33
CA SER A 69 9.08 18.37 -1.34
C SER A 69 10.50 18.30 -1.93
N GLU A 70 10.62 17.83 -3.16
CA GLU A 70 11.91 17.68 -3.87
C GLU A 70 12.04 18.71 -5.00
N ASN A 71 11.30 19.82 -4.92
CA ASN A 71 11.34 20.88 -5.93
C ASN A 71 12.28 22.02 -5.50
N ALA A 72 13.48 22.06 -6.07
CA ALA A 72 14.47 23.09 -5.79
C ALA A 72 14.00 24.51 -6.17
N HIS A 73 13.11 24.67 -7.17
CA HIS A 73 12.55 25.97 -7.51
C HIS A 73 11.61 26.47 -6.40
N PHE A 74 10.73 25.61 -5.89
CA PHE A 74 9.85 25.95 -4.76
C PHE A 74 10.62 26.38 -3.51
N ALA A 75 11.67 25.63 -3.15
CA ALA A 75 12.55 25.99 -2.04
C ALA A 75 13.19 27.38 -2.19
N ASN A 76 13.59 27.75 -3.42
CA ASN A 76 14.12 29.08 -3.70
C ASN A 76 13.05 30.18 -3.64
N VAL A 77 11.82 29.89 -4.07
CA VAL A 77 10.70 30.84 -3.98
C VAL A 77 10.36 31.13 -2.52
N LEU A 78 10.25 30.10 -1.67
CA LEU A 78 10.01 30.29 -0.22
C LEU A 78 11.09 31.16 0.44
N LYS A 79 12.36 30.92 0.10
CA LYS A 79 13.47 31.72 0.60
C LYS A 79 13.36 33.20 0.21
N ARG A 80 12.86 33.51 -0.99
CA ARG A 80 12.61 34.90 -1.44
C ARG A 80 11.45 35.57 -0.71
N GLU A 81 10.45 34.79 -0.31
CA GLU A 81 9.32 35.25 0.50
C GLU A 81 9.65 35.36 2.00
N GLY A 82 10.87 34.99 2.43
CA GLY A 82 11.26 34.98 3.83
C GLY A 82 10.61 33.85 4.65
N VAL A 83 10.17 32.79 3.98
CA VAL A 83 9.49 31.64 4.59
C VAL A 83 10.45 30.47 4.67
N THR A 84 10.56 29.85 5.85
CA THR A 84 11.48 28.74 6.08
C THR A 84 10.93 27.44 5.50
N LEU A 85 11.69 26.77 4.64
CA LEU A 85 11.37 25.40 4.23
C LEU A 85 11.81 24.44 5.33
N ILE A 86 10.87 23.64 5.85
CA ILE A 86 11.16 22.56 6.78
C ILE A 86 11.60 21.34 5.96
N GLY A 87 12.88 21.33 5.60
CA GLY A 87 13.46 20.38 4.65
C GLY A 87 14.88 20.80 4.25
N PRO A 88 15.49 20.08 3.28
CA PRO A 88 16.84 20.40 2.83
C PRO A 88 16.91 21.67 1.99
N SER A 89 18.13 22.19 1.84
CA SER A 89 18.37 23.37 0.99
C SER A 89 18.10 23.10 -0.49
N ALA A 90 17.71 24.13 -1.24
CA ALA A 90 17.49 24.03 -2.69
C ALA A 90 18.71 23.49 -3.46
N SER A 91 19.93 23.78 -2.97
CA SER A 91 21.16 23.23 -3.56
C SER A 91 21.30 21.74 -3.31
N ALA A 92 20.95 21.25 -2.11
CA ALA A 92 21.02 19.83 -1.79
C ALA A 92 19.99 19.04 -2.61
N ILE A 93 18.76 19.54 -2.70
CA ILE A 93 17.70 18.97 -3.54
C ILE A 93 18.16 18.85 -5.00
N LYS A 94 18.74 19.91 -5.57
CA LYS A 94 19.21 19.90 -6.96
C LYS A 94 20.34 18.90 -7.19
N LYS A 95 21.35 18.87 -6.31
CA LYS A 95 22.52 17.99 -6.42
C LYS A 95 22.14 16.50 -6.38
N MET A 96 21.18 16.16 -5.52
CA MET A 96 20.75 14.76 -5.34
C MET A 96 19.63 14.34 -6.30
N GLY A 97 18.94 15.30 -6.93
CA GLY A 97 17.88 15.02 -7.91
C GLY A 97 18.39 14.55 -9.29
N ASP A 98 19.62 14.89 -9.68
CA ASP A 98 20.26 14.33 -10.88
C ASP A 98 21.07 13.08 -10.48
N LYS A 99 20.68 11.91 -11.00
CA LYS A 99 21.30 10.61 -10.64
C LYS A 99 22.79 10.53 -10.99
N ILE A 100 23.22 11.21 -12.05
CA ILE A 100 24.62 11.23 -12.46
C ILE A 100 25.43 12.13 -11.52
N GLU A 101 24.88 13.30 -11.19
CA GLU A 101 25.52 14.24 -10.25
C GLU A 101 25.60 13.63 -8.84
N ALA A 102 24.50 13.06 -8.34
CA ALA A 102 24.41 12.40 -7.05
C ALA A 102 25.47 11.30 -6.89
N LYS A 103 25.67 10.48 -7.92
CA LYS A 103 26.69 9.42 -7.91
C LYS A 103 28.11 9.94 -7.91
N LYS A 104 28.41 10.99 -8.68
CA LYS A 104 29.74 11.61 -8.65
C LYS A 104 30.06 12.11 -7.25
N ILE A 105 29.08 12.76 -6.61
CA ILE A 105 29.21 13.22 -5.22
C ILE A 105 29.39 12.04 -4.26
N ALA A 106 28.65 10.94 -4.45
CA ALA A 106 28.78 9.73 -3.65
C ALA A 106 30.19 9.11 -3.76
N ILE A 107 30.73 8.97 -4.96
CA ILE A 107 32.09 8.46 -5.19
C ILE A 107 33.13 9.40 -4.54
N GLU A 108 33.00 10.71 -4.73
CA GLU A 108 33.88 11.70 -4.09
C GLU A 108 33.80 11.67 -2.55
N ALA A 109 32.64 11.31 -2.00
CA ALA A 109 32.42 11.13 -0.57
C ALA A 109 32.89 9.76 -0.05
N GLY A 110 33.44 8.90 -0.91
CA GLY A 110 33.90 7.56 -0.56
C GLY A 110 32.77 6.56 -0.30
N VAL A 111 31.58 6.80 -0.85
CA VAL A 111 30.42 5.90 -0.75
C VAL A 111 30.53 4.81 -1.81
N SER A 112 30.24 3.59 -1.41
CA SER A 112 30.19 2.41 -2.27
C SER A 112 29.06 2.56 -3.30
N THR A 113 29.37 2.56 -4.59
CA THR A 113 28.38 2.69 -5.69
C THR A 113 28.35 1.46 -6.59
N VAL A 114 27.20 1.18 -7.21
CA VAL A 114 27.08 0.07 -8.16
C VAL A 114 28.04 0.28 -9.34
N PRO A 115 28.79 -0.76 -9.76
CA PRO A 115 29.62 -0.67 -10.96
C PRO A 115 28.79 -0.25 -12.18
N GLY A 116 29.18 0.83 -12.84
CA GLY A 116 28.42 1.40 -13.94
C GLY A 116 29.16 2.49 -14.68
N TYR A 117 28.59 2.92 -15.81
CA TYR A 117 29.14 4.03 -16.59
C TYR A 117 28.54 5.36 -16.13
N MET A 118 29.43 6.27 -15.72
CA MET A 118 29.07 7.56 -15.10
C MET A 118 28.84 8.70 -16.11
N GLY A 119 28.95 8.40 -17.42
CA GLY A 119 28.69 9.36 -18.49
C GLY A 119 27.32 9.19 -19.13
N THR A 120 26.90 10.20 -19.87
CA THR A 120 25.72 10.08 -20.75
C THR A 120 26.07 9.22 -21.96
N ILE A 121 25.19 8.29 -22.31
CA ILE A 121 25.37 7.43 -23.47
C ILE A 121 24.76 8.09 -24.70
N SER A 122 25.59 8.28 -25.72
CA SER A 122 25.23 9.06 -26.91
C SER A 122 24.52 8.21 -27.97
N ASN A 123 24.93 6.95 -28.11
CA ASN A 123 24.47 6.05 -29.16
C ASN A 123 24.47 4.57 -28.70
N ILE A 124 23.80 3.73 -29.47
CA ILE A 124 23.60 2.29 -29.16
C ILE A 124 24.93 1.53 -29.16
N ILE A 125 25.86 1.86 -30.06
CA ILE A 125 27.16 1.19 -30.16
C ILE A 125 27.95 1.38 -28.86
N GLN A 126 28.01 2.62 -28.37
CA GLN A 126 28.61 2.94 -27.08
C GLN A 126 27.91 2.23 -25.92
N ALA A 127 26.57 2.09 -25.96
CA ALA A 127 25.80 1.35 -24.96
C ALA A 127 26.22 -0.13 -24.88
N ILE A 128 26.41 -0.78 -26.03
CA ILE A 128 26.84 -2.19 -26.13
C ILE A 128 28.26 -2.35 -25.59
N GLU A 129 29.21 -1.51 -26.03
CA GLU A 129 30.60 -1.58 -25.55
C GLU A 129 30.72 -1.39 -24.03
N ILE A 130 29.92 -0.48 -23.46
CA ILE A 130 29.86 -0.26 -22.02
C ILE A 130 29.29 -1.49 -21.31
N ALA A 131 28.20 -2.05 -21.82
CA ALA A 131 27.56 -3.23 -21.23
C ALA A 131 28.46 -4.47 -21.28
N GLU A 132 29.25 -4.64 -22.34
CA GLU A 132 30.24 -5.71 -22.45
C GLU A 132 31.38 -5.55 -21.43
N LYS A 133 31.83 -4.32 -21.18
CA LYS A 133 32.86 -4.02 -20.15
C LYS A 133 32.36 -4.25 -18.73
N ILE A 134 31.11 -3.88 -18.44
CA ILE A 134 30.47 -4.13 -17.13
C ILE A 134 30.11 -5.62 -16.96
N GLY A 135 29.82 -6.29 -18.08
CA GLY A 135 29.34 -7.65 -18.15
C GLY A 135 27.82 -7.75 -17.95
N PHE A 136 27.15 -8.50 -18.82
CA PHE A 136 25.72 -8.78 -18.71
C PHE A 136 25.37 -9.66 -17.46
N PRO A 137 24.13 -9.61 -16.95
CA PRO A 137 23.06 -8.66 -17.30
C PRO A 137 23.34 -7.25 -16.73
N VAL A 138 22.83 -6.23 -17.43
CA VAL A 138 22.94 -4.81 -17.05
C VAL A 138 21.55 -4.16 -16.99
N ILE A 139 21.46 -2.99 -16.38
CA ILE A 139 20.25 -2.17 -16.34
C ILE A 139 20.50 -0.81 -16.99
N VAL A 140 19.66 -0.45 -17.95
CA VAL A 140 19.63 0.88 -18.58
C VAL A 140 18.66 1.74 -17.79
N LYS A 141 19.10 2.93 -17.36
CA LYS A 141 18.29 3.86 -16.54
C LYS A 141 18.34 5.28 -17.10
N ALA A 142 17.25 6.03 -16.90
CA ALA A 142 17.20 7.46 -17.16
C ALA A 142 17.93 8.27 -16.07
N ALA A 143 18.61 9.35 -16.46
CA ALA A 143 19.34 10.23 -15.54
C ALA A 143 18.41 11.08 -14.66
N ALA A 144 17.23 11.43 -15.18
CA ALA A 144 16.18 12.14 -14.47
C ALA A 144 15.02 11.18 -14.13
N GLY A 145 14.36 11.43 -13.00
CA GLY A 145 13.18 10.68 -12.55
C GLY A 145 13.46 9.70 -11.41
N GLY A 146 12.42 9.39 -10.61
CA GLY A 146 12.46 8.47 -9.46
C GLY A 146 11.47 7.31 -9.58
N GLY A 147 11.46 6.41 -8.59
CA GLY A 147 10.43 5.35 -8.46
C GLY A 147 10.50 4.23 -9.51
N GLY A 148 11.69 3.95 -10.04
CA GLY A 148 11.91 2.82 -10.96
C GLY A 148 11.37 2.97 -12.39
N ARG A 149 10.78 4.12 -12.74
CA ARG A 149 10.34 4.43 -14.12
C ARG A 149 11.54 4.65 -15.05
N GLY A 150 11.42 4.24 -16.32
CA GLY A 150 12.48 4.34 -17.31
C GLY A 150 13.67 3.38 -17.11
N MET A 151 13.50 2.33 -16.31
CA MET A 151 14.52 1.28 -16.12
C MET A 151 14.21 0.06 -16.99
N ARG A 152 15.24 -0.51 -17.62
CA ARG A 152 15.12 -1.75 -18.41
C ARG A 152 16.30 -2.67 -18.17
N VAL A 153 16.00 -3.93 -17.89
CA VAL A 153 17.01 -4.99 -17.76
C VAL A 153 17.38 -5.49 -19.15
N VAL A 154 18.68 -5.58 -19.42
CA VAL A 154 19.24 -6.08 -20.68
C VAL A 154 20.10 -7.30 -20.38
N LYS A 155 19.70 -8.47 -20.90
CA LYS A 155 20.36 -9.75 -20.60
C LYS A 155 21.49 -10.09 -21.57
N ASN A 156 21.45 -9.56 -22.78
CA ASN A 156 22.43 -9.80 -23.85
C ASN A 156 22.52 -8.59 -24.79
N SER A 157 23.51 -8.59 -25.69
CA SER A 157 23.74 -7.46 -26.61
C SER A 157 22.61 -7.26 -27.63
N GLN A 158 21.89 -8.32 -28.02
CA GLN A 158 20.77 -8.21 -28.98
C GLN A 158 19.59 -7.42 -28.41
N GLU A 159 19.33 -7.50 -27.11
CA GLU A 159 18.25 -6.77 -26.42
C GLU A 159 18.54 -5.27 -26.24
N MET A 160 19.81 -4.85 -26.34
CA MET A 160 20.25 -3.49 -26.01
C MET A 160 19.59 -2.42 -26.89
N ALA A 161 19.47 -2.67 -28.20
CA ALA A 161 18.92 -1.69 -29.13
C ALA A 161 17.48 -1.31 -28.77
N ASN A 162 16.62 -2.31 -28.57
CA ASN A 162 15.23 -2.11 -28.19
C ASN A 162 15.10 -1.45 -26.81
N ALA A 163 15.90 -1.90 -25.83
CA ALA A 163 15.88 -1.37 -24.48
C ALA A 163 16.32 0.11 -24.42
N PHE A 164 17.35 0.48 -25.19
CA PHE A 164 17.87 1.85 -25.23
C PHE A 164 16.87 2.83 -25.85
N GLU A 165 16.25 2.49 -26.97
CA GLU A 165 15.24 3.35 -27.60
C GLU A 165 14.00 3.52 -26.72
N ALA A 166 13.51 2.42 -26.16
CA ALA A 166 12.36 2.44 -25.25
C ALA A 166 12.64 3.29 -24.00
N ALA A 167 13.80 3.09 -23.36
CA ALA A 167 14.19 3.87 -22.18
C ALA A 167 14.35 5.37 -22.51
N LYS A 168 14.90 5.71 -23.68
CA LYS A 168 15.07 7.09 -24.12
C LYS A 168 13.73 7.78 -24.37
N LEU A 169 12.81 7.12 -25.07
CA LEU A 169 11.46 7.62 -25.31
C LEU A 169 10.70 7.85 -24.00
N GLU A 170 10.77 6.88 -23.08
CA GLU A 170 10.13 7.00 -21.77
C GLU A 170 10.73 8.15 -20.95
N ALA A 171 12.05 8.34 -21.00
CA ALA A 171 12.74 9.42 -20.28
C ALA A 171 12.35 10.81 -20.83
N VAL A 172 12.31 10.99 -22.15
CA VAL A 172 11.89 12.26 -22.77
C VAL A 172 10.42 12.55 -22.48
N ASN A 173 9.54 11.57 -22.63
CA ASN A 173 8.10 11.77 -22.45
C ASN A 173 7.72 12.11 -21.01
N ASN A 174 8.40 11.51 -20.03
CA ASN A 174 8.04 11.68 -18.62
C ASN A 174 8.85 12.77 -17.90
N PHE A 175 10.11 12.99 -18.30
CA PHE A 175 11.04 13.84 -17.55
C PHE A 175 11.65 14.97 -18.39
N SER A 176 11.32 15.06 -19.67
CA SER A 176 11.91 16.04 -20.61
C SER A 176 13.45 15.99 -20.65
N ASP A 177 14.05 14.86 -20.25
CA ASP A 177 15.48 14.61 -20.25
C ASP A 177 15.74 13.21 -20.84
N GLY A 178 16.44 13.16 -21.97
CA GLY A 178 16.74 11.91 -22.69
C GLY A 178 18.08 11.28 -22.32
N ARG A 179 18.78 11.77 -21.28
CA ARG A 179 20.07 11.21 -20.86
C ARG A 179 19.89 9.84 -20.21
N LEU A 180 20.65 8.86 -20.69
CA LEU A 180 20.66 7.49 -20.17
C LEU A 180 22.04 7.10 -19.63
N PHE A 181 22.06 6.20 -18.64
CA PHE A 181 23.26 5.55 -18.10
C PHE A 181 23.04 4.04 -17.90
N ILE A 182 24.13 3.28 -17.77
CA ILE A 182 24.11 1.81 -17.59
C ILE A 182 24.79 1.41 -16.28
N GLU A 183 24.18 0.48 -15.56
CA GLU A 183 24.74 -0.14 -14.36
C GLU A 183 24.71 -1.66 -14.43
N LYS A 184 25.53 -2.29 -13.61
CA LYS A 184 25.42 -3.72 -13.33
C LYS A 184 24.07 -4.03 -12.68
N LEU A 185 23.39 -5.06 -13.16
CA LEU A 185 22.22 -5.59 -12.47
C LEU A 185 22.68 -6.45 -11.28
N ILE A 186 22.31 -6.06 -10.07
CA ILE A 186 22.43 -6.90 -8.88
C ILE A 186 21.23 -7.86 -8.87
N LYS A 187 21.50 -9.17 -8.75
CA LYS A 187 20.44 -10.19 -8.73
C LYS A 187 19.83 -10.30 -7.33
N SER A 188 18.51 -10.41 -7.27
CA SER A 188 17.72 -10.56 -6.03
C SER A 188 18.20 -9.69 -4.88
N PRO A 189 18.38 -8.37 -5.09
CA PRO A 189 18.88 -7.49 -4.04
C PRO A 189 17.86 -7.31 -2.92
N ARG A 190 18.35 -6.87 -1.77
CA ARG A 190 17.55 -6.26 -0.71
C ARG A 190 17.62 -4.75 -0.81
N HIS A 191 16.49 -4.09 -0.64
CA HIS A 191 16.41 -2.64 -0.60
C HIS A 191 16.48 -2.21 0.86
N ILE A 192 17.61 -1.65 1.28
CA ILE A 192 17.85 -1.19 2.64
C ILE A 192 18.22 0.28 2.61
N GLU A 193 17.61 1.06 3.48
CA GLU A 193 17.76 2.51 3.49
C GLU A 193 18.09 3.04 4.88
N ILE A 194 18.92 4.07 4.95
CA ILE A 194 19.34 4.69 6.22
C ILE A 194 18.59 6.01 6.42
N GLN A 195 17.96 6.18 7.58
CA GLN A 195 17.39 7.46 7.98
C GLN A 195 18.49 8.39 8.47
N LEU A 196 18.64 9.55 7.82
CA LEU A 196 19.55 10.60 8.19
C LEU A 196 18.77 11.78 8.81
N LEU A 197 19.36 12.40 9.83
CA LEU A 197 19.04 13.74 10.32
C LEU A 197 20.31 14.59 10.34
N ALA A 198 20.24 15.81 9.82
CA ALA A 198 21.34 16.75 9.84
C ALA A 198 20.89 18.16 10.22
N ASP A 199 21.64 18.86 11.06
CA ASP A 199 21.37 20.25 11.41
C ASP A 199 22.12 21.27 10.52
N GLN A 200 21.85 22.55 10.74
CA GLN A 200 22.49 23.63 9.96
C GLN A 200 23.94 23.92 10.39
N TYR A 201 24.44 23.21 11.41
CA TYR A 201 25.74 23.42 12.03
C TYR A 201 26.76 22.34 11.66
N GLY A 202 26.39 21.43 10.75
CA GLY A 202 27.25 20.36 10.26
C GLY A 202 27.20 19.09 11.11
N ASN A 203 26.29 18.99 12.09
CA ASN A 203 26.06 17.73 12.80
C ASN A 203 25.12 16.85 11.97
N SER A 204 25.47 15.57 11.82
CA SER A 204 24.66 14.57 11.11
C SER A 204 24.63 13.28 11.92
N VAL A 205 23.46 12.64 12.02
CA VAL A 205 23.24 11.37 12.73
C VAL A 205 22.34 10.44 11.92
N CYS A 206 22.57 9.14 12.06
CA CYS A 206 21.76 8.07 11.47
C CYS A 206 20.83 7.45 12.51
N LEU A 207 19.53 7.39 12.22
CA LEU A 207 18.49 6.92 13.14
C LEU A 207 18.13 5.43 13.02
N GLY A 208 18.95 4.61 12.37
CA GLY A 208 18.54 3.26 11.99
C GLY A 208 18.45 3.08 10.48
N GLU A 209 18.44 1.82 10.09
CA GLU A 209 18.05 1.38 8.75
C GLU A 209 16.60 0.89 8.71
N ARG A 210 16.03 0.88 7.51
CA ARG A 210 14.78 0.21 7.16
C ARG A 210 15.02 -0.75 6.01
N GLU A 211 14.36 -1.89 6.01
CA GLU A 211 14.31 -2.80 4.88
C GLU A 211 12.96 -2.68 4.18
N CYS A 212 13.01 -2.24 2.92
CA CYS A 212 11.84 -1.97 2.07
C CYS A 212 11.84 -2.92 0.85
N SER A 213 12.39 -4.13 1.02
CA SER A 213 12.53 -5.14 -0.03
C SER A 213 11.18 -5.61 -0.57
N ILE A 214 10.11 -5.62 0.24
CA ILE A 214 8.78 -6.05 -0.18
C ILE A 214 8.09 -4.91 -0.95
N GLN A 215 8.24 -4.95 -2.26
CA GLN A 215 7.72 -3.97 -3.19
C GLN A 215 7.05 -4.63 -4.42
N ARG A 216 6.06 -3.96 -4.99
CA ARG A 216 5.32 -4.39 -6.19
C ARG A 216 5.46 -3.31 -7.27
N TYR A 217 5.98 -3.64 -8.45
CA TYR A 217 6.24 -2.66 -9.52
C TYR A 217 6.93 -1.37 -9.02
N HIS A 218 7.94 -1.53 -8.14
CA HIS A 218 8.67 -0.45 -7.48
C HIS A 218 7.89 0.40 -6.46
N GLN A 219 6.66 0.02 -6.11
CA GLN A 219 5.89 0.58 -5.00
C GLN A 219 6.14 -0.24 -3.74
N LYS A 220 6.66 0.39 -2.67
CA LYS A 220 6.88 -0.25 -1.36
C LYS A 220 5.53 -0.66 -0.75
N VAL A 221 5.44 -1.86 -0.19
CA VAL A 221 4.19 -2.45 0.35
C VAL A 221 4.32 -2.72 1.85
N ILE A 222 5.42 -3.35 2.25
CA ILE A 222 5.76 -3.64 3.65
C ILE A 222 7.19 -3.17 3.90
N GLU A 223 7.37 -2.44 5.00
CA GLU A 223 8.65 -1.94 5.48
C GLU A 223 8.92 -2.45 6.88
N GLU A 224 10.18 -2.72 7.20
CA GLU A 224 10.59 -3.15 8.54
C GLU A 224 11.83 -2.42 9.03
N ALA A 225 11.93 -2.24 10.35
CA ALA A 225 13.10 -1.63 11.00
C ALA A 225 13.36 -2.30 12.35
N PRO A 226 14.61 -2.67 12.68
CA PRO A 226 15.79 -2.72 11.81
C PRO A 226 15.68 -3.79 10.70
N SER A 227 16.67 -3.86 9.80
CA SER A 227 16.78 -4.97 8.85
C SER A 227 17.25 -6.25 9.57
N SER A 228 16.63 -7.39 9.26
CA SER A 228 17.06 -8.69 9.79
C SER A 228 18.27 -9.29 9.06
N PHE A 229 18.73 -8.66 7.97
CA PHE A 229 19.75 -9.20 7.09
C PHE A 229 21.17 -8.69 7.39
N ILE A 230 21.29 -7.39 7.69
CA ILE A 230 22.59 -6.76 7.94
C ILE A 230 23.06 -6.97 9.37
N THR A 231 24.39 -7.06 9.54
CA THR A 231 25.02 -7.12 10.86
C THR A 231 25.31 -5.72 11.38
N GLU A 232 25.67 -5.61 12.66
CA GLU A 232 26.05 -4.33 13.27
C GLU A 232 27.28 -3.73 12.57
N GLU A 233 28.26 -4.54 12.16
CA GLU A 233 29.45 -4.06 11.48
C GLU A 233 29.11 -3.38 10.15
N ILE A 234 28.24 -4.01 9.35
CA ILE A 234 27.78 -3.45 8.07
C ILE A 234 26.95 -2.20 8.32
N ARG A 235 26.06 -2.21 9.31
CA ARG A 235 25.25 -1.05 9.71
C ARG A 235 26.12 0.17 10.00
N GLN A 236 27.18 0.00 10.80
CA GLN A 236 28.12 1.08 11.12
C GLN A 236 28.88 1.57 9.88
N GLN A 237 29.23 0.68 8.94
CA GLN A 237 29.84 1.08 7.67
C GLN A 237 28.86 1.92 6.83
N MET A 238 27.61 1.49 6.70
CA MET A 238 26.55 2.22 6.00
C MET A 238 26.29 3.60 6.63
N TYR A 239 26.32 3.70 7.96
CA TYR A 239 26.16 4.98 8.66
C TYR A 239 27.33 5.93 8.36
N LYS A 240 28.57 5.43 8.38
CA LYS A 240 29.76 6.22 8.06
C LYS A 240 29.67 6.78 6.63
N GLU A 241 29.29 5.95 5.66
CA GLU A 241 29.14 6.38 4.26
C GLU A 241 27.97 7.38 4.11
N THR A 242 26.85 7.16 4.81
CA THR A 242 25.70 8.07 4.82
C THR A 242 26.04 9.45 5.39
N ILE A 243 26.76 9.50 6.52
CA ILE A 243 27.20 10.75 7.14
C ILE A 243 28.23 11.46 6.25
N SER A 244 29.16 10.72 5.63
CA SER A 244 30.12 11.29 4.67
C SER A 244 29.40 11.97 3.49
N LEU A 245 28.40 11.30 2.93
CA LEU A 245 27.57 11.85 1.84
C LEU A 245 26.81 13.10 2.29
N SER A 246 26.15 13.05 3.44
CA SER A 246 25.43 14.18 4.04
C SER A 246 26.31 15.43 4.14
N ASN A 247 27.50 15.27 4.73
CA ASN A 247 28.45 16.35 4.96
C ASN A 247 28.99 16.92 3.63
N ARG A 248 29.25 16.07 2.64
CA ARG A 248 29.73 16.50 1.31
C ARG A 248 28.68 17.32 0.55
N VAL A 249 27.41 16.92 0.65
CA VAL A 249 26.29 17.62 0.02
C VAL A 249 25.99 18.96 0.73
N GLY A 250 26.25 19.02 2.04
CA GLY A 250 25.79 20.10 2.91
C GLY A 250 24.29 19.94 3.22
N TYR A 251 23.90 18.71 3.56
CA TYR A 251 22.51 18.34 3.80
C TYR A 251 21.99 18.91 5.13
N CYS A 252 20.69 19.16 5.22
CA CYS A 252 20.01 19.56 6.46
C CYS A 252 18.58 19.01 6.49
N SER A 253 18.00 18.92 7.69
CA SER A 253 16.71 18.26 7.97
C SER A 253 16.80 16.73 7.85
N ALA A 254 15.65 16.07 7.67
CA ALA A 254 15.57 14.62 7.47
C ALA A 254 15.71 14.25 6.00
N GLY A 255 16.48 13.20 5.74
CA GLY A 255 16.64 12.59 4.42
C GLY A 255 16.89 11.10 4.54
N THR A 256 16.83 10.39 3.42
CA THR A 256 17.04 8.94 3.41
C THR A 256 18.03 8.58 2.31
N VAL A 257 19.06 7.82 2.67
CA VAL A 257 20.01 7.26 1.69
C VAL A 257 19.61 5.81 1.42
N GLU A 258 19.25 5.52 0.18
CA GLU A 258 18.82 4.20 -0.26
C GLU A 258 20.01 3.39 -0.77
N PHE A 259 20.10 2.14 -0.33
CA PHE A 259 21.12 1.17 -0.75
C PHE A 259 20.47 -0.09 -1.30
N ILE A 260 21.17 -0.70 -2.25
CA ILE A 260 20.95 -2.07 -2.67
C ILE A 260 22.00 -2.95 -1.99
N VAL A 261 21.56 -3.99 -1.30
CA VAL A 261 22.44 -4.97 -0.65
C VAL A 261 22.32 -6.31 -1.36
N ASP A 262 23.44 -6.89 -1.78
CA ASP A 262 23.48 -8.22 -2.39
C ASP A 262 23.51 -9.35 -1.35
N LEU A 263 23.45 -10.60 -1.81
CA LEU A 263 23.43 -11.79 -0.94
C LEU A 263 24.73 -11.96 -0.14
N ASP A 264 25.85 -11.46 -0.66
CA ASP A 264 27.17 -11.46 -0.02
C ASP A 264 27.33 -10.29 0.96
N LYS A 265 26.27 -9.50 1.17
CA LYS A 265 26.19 -8.32 2.02
C LYS A 265 27.07 -7.14 1.57
N ASN A 266 27.46 -7.10 0.31
CA ASN A 266 27.98 -5.88 -0.27
C ASN A 266 26.81 -4.93 -0.52
N PHE A 267 26.98 -3.68 -0.14
CA PHE A 267 25.95 -2.65 -0.29
C PHE A 267 26.43 -1.57 -1.26
N TYR A 268 25.48 -1.03 -2.01
CA TYR A 268 25.74 -0.06 -3.05
C TYR A 268 24.70 1.05 -2.99
N PHE A 269 25.16 2.29 -3.00
CA PHE A 269 24.33 3.48 -3.05
C PHE A 269 23.47 3.49 -4.30
N LEU A 270 22.16 3.67 -4.10
CA LEU A 270 21.17 3.80 -5.15
C LEU A 270 20.89 5.29 -5.43
N GLU A 271 20.33 5.98 -4.43
CA GLU A 271 19.97 7.39 -4.47
C GLU A 271 19.78 7.95 -3.06
N MET A 272 19.62 9.27 -2.95
CA MET A 272 19.26 9.93 -1.70
C MET A 272 17.95 10.69 -1.91
N ASN A 273 16.92 10.30 -1.18
CA ASN A 273 15.64 11.00 -1.17
C ASN A 273 15.74 12.21 -0.24
N THR A 274 15.50 13.39 -0.80
CA THR A 274 15.76 14.66 -0.12
C THR A 274 14.54 15.15 0.66
N ARG A 275 13.91 14.24 1.41
CA ARG A 275 12.64 14.46 2.11
C ARG A 275 12.46 13.44 3.22
N LEU A 276 11.44 13.68 4.06
CA LEU A 276 10.90 12.65 4.93
C LEU A 276 10.37 11.48 4.09
N GLN A 277 10.71 10.24 4.46
CA GLN A 277 10.13 9.06 3.81
C GLN A 277 8.76 8.73 4.38
N VAL A 278 7.95 8.04 3.58
CA VAL A 278 6.58 7.65 3.97
C VAL A 278 6.64 6.72 5.19
N GLU A 279 7.58 5.78 5.15
CA GLU A 279 7.91 4.73 6.10
C GLU A 279 8.76 5.18 7.30
N HIS A 280 8.91 6.49 7.54
CA HIS A 280 9.58 6.98 8.74
C HIS A 280 8.99 6.46 10.08
N PRO A 281 7.69 6.12 10.23
CA PRO A 281 7.15 5.65 11.51
C PRO A 281 7.85 4.41 12.07
N VAL A 282 8.31 3.46 11.25
CA VAL A 282 9.04 2.29 11.78
C VAL A 282 10.34 2.70 12.45
N THR A 283 11.01 3.72 11.93
CA THR A 283 12.20 4.30 12.55
C THR A 283 11.86 5.03 13.85
N GLU A 284 10.78 5.81 13.88
CA GLU A 284 10.33 6.49 15.11
C GLU A 284 9.95 5.49 16.20
N MET A 285 9.34 4.35 15.86
CA MET A 285 8.93 3.34 16.83
C MET A 285 10.11 2.62 17.50
N ILE A 286 11.22 2.38 16.78
CA ILE A 286 12.40 1.72 17.36
C ILE A 286 13.39 2.68 18.03
N THR A 287 13.37 3.96 17.67
CA THR A 287 14.26 4.98 18.25
C THR A 287 13.60 5.82 19.35
N GLY A 288 12.28 5.99 19.30
CA GLY A 288 11.54 6.92 20.15
C GLY A 288 11.69 8.40 19.75
N ILE A 289 12.28 8.69 18.59
CA ILE A 289 12.50 10.05 18.10
C ILE A 289 11.36 10.43 17.14
N ASP A 290 10.72 11.57 17.37
CA ASP A 290 9.74 12.18 16.45
C ASP A 290 10.52 12.96 15.38
N ILE A 291 10.67 12.38 14.20
CA ILE A 291 11.50 12.92 13.12
C ILE A 291 10.91 14.24 12.63
N VAL A 292 9.58 14.37 12.57
CA VAL A 292 8.91 15.62 12.18
C VAL A 292 9.20 16.72 13.21
N GLU A 293 9.22 16.40 14.50
CA GLU A 293 9.57 17.34 15.56
C GLU A 293 11.01 17.86 15.38
N GLU A 294 11.97 16.95 15.14
CA GLU A 294 13.37 17.32 14.91
C GLU A 294 13.56 18.13 13.62
N MET A 295 12.83 17.80 12.54
CA MET A 295 12.83 18.61 11.31
C MET A 295 12.40 20.06 11.60
N ILE A 296 11.37 20.26 12.43
CA ILE A 296 10.88 21.59 12.81
C ILE A 296 11.92 22.34 13.65
N LYS A 297 12.53 21.68 14.66
CA LYS A 297 13.59 22.29 15.49
C LYS A 297 14.81 22.71 14.66
N ILE A 298 15.27 21.84 13.77
CA ILE A 298 16.37 22.14 12.84
C ILE A 298 16.02 23.33 11.93
N ALA A 299 14.79 23.38 11.43
CA ALA A 299 14.33 24.50 10.62
C ALA A 299 14.26 25.82 11.42
N ALA A 300 13.96 25.75 12.72
CA ALA A 300 14.00 26.87 13.65
C ALA A 300 15.44 27.29 14.05
N GLY A 301 16.47 26.59 13.56
CA GLY A 301 17.87 26.89 13.82
C GLY A 301 18.43 26.26 15.10
N GLU A 302 17.76 25.27 15.67
CA GLU A 302 18.30 24.51 16.80
C GLU A 302 19.35 23.48 16.34
N LYS A 303 20.24 23.11 17.26
CA LYS A 303 21.21 22.01 17.07
C LYS A 303 20.56 20.69 17.46
N LEU A 304 21.05 19.59 16.88
CA LEU A 304 20.69 18.26 17.37
C LEU A 304 21.10 18.12 18.85
N ALA A 305 20.16 17.70 19.69
CA ALA A 305 20.36 17.58 21.14
C ALA A 305 21.08 16.28 21.54
N PHE A 306 21.38 15.41 20.57
CA PHE A 306 21.93 14.08 20.77
C PHE A 306 22.98 13.77 19.70
N SER A 307 23.89 12.86 20.05
CA SER A 307 24.95 12.35 19.19
C SER A 307 24.59 10.96 18.63
N GLN A 308 25.45 10.42 17.75
CA GLN A 308 25.25 9.08 17.20
C GLN A 308 25.23 7.99 18.29
N ASP A 309 25.99 8.16 19.38
CA ASP A 309 26.12 7.18 20.46
C ASP A 309 24.88 7.12 21.37
N ASP A 310 24.08 8.20 21.41
CA ASP A 310 22.85 8.30 22.20
C ASP A 310 21.68 7.55 21.53
N ILE A 311 21.77 7.31 20.22
CA ILE A 311 20.73 6.62 19.44
C ILE A 311 20.82 5.12 19.71
N LYS A 312 19.74 4.56 20.27
CA LYS A 312 19.61 3.11 20.52
C LYS A 312 18.40 2.57 19.78
N LEU A 313 18.63 1.59 18.92
CA LEU A 313 17.56 0.84 18.26
C LEU A 313 17.02 -0.20 19.26
N LYS A 314 15.73 -0.14 19.59
CA LYS A 314 15.08 -1.06 20.52
C LYS A 314 13.95 -1.80 19.83
N GLY A 315 13.93 -3.13 19.97
CA GLY A 315 12.87 -3.97 19.42
C GLY A 315 12.84 -3.96 17.89
N HIS A 316 11.67 -4.23 17.33
CA HIS A 316 11.42 -4.32 15.90
C HIS A 316 10.08 -3.69 15.55
N ALA A 317 10.00 -3.06 14.39
CA ALA A 317 8.78 -2.46 13.87
C ALA A 317 8.51 -2.88 12.43
N PHE A 318 7.22 -3.03 12.11
CA PHE A 318 6.73 -3.24 10.75
C PHE A 318 5.73 -2.15 10.39
N GLU A 319 5.75 -1.70 9.14
CA GLU A 319 4.71 -0.87 8.52
C GLU A 319 4.09 -1.63 7.34
N SER A 320 2.77 -1.51 7.19
CA SER A 320 2.05 -1.98 6.03
C SER A 320 1.25 -0.83 5.42
N ARG A 321 1.44 -0.61 4.13
CA ARG A 321 0.67 0.40 3.37
C ARG A 321 -0.68 -0.17 2.97
N ILE A 322 -1.73 0.36 3.58
CA ILE A 322 -3.10 0.01 3.23
C ILE A 322 -3.52 0.91 2.09
N CYS A 323 -3.65 0.33 0.90
CA CYS A 323 -4.00 1.04 -0.33
C CYS A 323 -5.39 0.60 -0.82
N ALA A 324 -6.11 1.56 -1.40
CA ALA A 324 -7.37 1.37 -2.11
C ALA A 324 -7.10 0.74 -3.47
N GLU A 325 -6.71 -0.52 -3.47
CA GLU A 325 -6.38 -1.34 -4.64
C GLU A 325 -7.07 -2.69 -4.51
N ASN A 326 -7.38 -3.36 -5.62
CA ASN A 326 -7.95 -4.70 -5.61
C ASN A 326 -6.91 -5.78 -5.98
N PRO A 327 -6.28 -6.48 -5.01
CA PRO A 327 -5.24 -7.47 -5.30
C PRO A 327 -5.69 -8.59 -6.24
N MET A 328 -6.97 -9.02 -6.15
CA MET A 328 -7.54 -10.09 -6.97
C MET A 328 -7.77 -9.69 -8.42
N ARG A 329 -7.65 -8.40 -8.73
CA ARG A 329 -7.83 -7.83 -10.07
C ARG A 329 -6.58 -7.08 -10.50
N GLY A 330 -5.40 -7.66 -10.27
CA GLY A 330 -4.13 -7.05 -10.65
C GLY A 330 -3.84 -5.73 -9.95
N PHE A 331 -4.39 -5.52 -8.75
CA PHE A 331 -4.25 -4.29 -7.95
C PHE A 331 -4.75 -3.02 -8.66
N LEU A 332 -5.85 -3.14 -9.42
CA LEU A 332 -6.54 -1.97 -9.95
C LEU A 332 -6.90 -1.00 -8.81
N PRO A 333 -6.61 0.30 -8.95
CA PRO A 333 -7.04 1.30 -7.98
C PRO A 333 -8.56 1.30 -7.80
N SER A 334 -9.00 1.60 -6.58
CA SER A 334 -10.40 1.69 -6.19
C SER A 334 -10.66 3.07 -5.61
N SER A 335 -11.43 3.88 -6.33
CA SER A 335 -11.99 5.13 -5.81
C SER A 335 -13.37 4.89 -5.19
N GLY A 336 -13.84 5.86 -4.41
CA GLY A 336 -15.19 5.87 -3.86
C GLY A 336 -15.26 6.11 -2.35
N ARG A 337 -16.47 6.00 -1.81
CA ARG A 337 -16.76 6.35 -0.42
C ARG A 337 -16.54 5.19 0.54
N ILE A 338 -15.87 5.46 1.65
CA ILE A 338 -15.69 4.52 2.76
C ILE A 338 -17.00 4.48 3.57
N THR A 339 -17.72 3.35 3.49
CA THR A 339 -19.01 3.15 4.14
C THR A 339 -18.88 2.63 5.57
N GLU A 340 -17.82 1.88 5.86
CA GLU A 340 -17.46 1.43 7.19
C GLU A 340 -15.95 1.55 7.37
N TYR A 341 -15.52 2.02 8.54
CA TYR A 341 -14.11 2.17 8.90
C TYR A 341 -13.94 1.90 10.39
N SER A 342 -13.21 0.84 10.72
CA SER A 342 -12.87 0.50 12.10
C SER A 342 -11.39 0.12 12.17
N GLU A 343 -10.63 0.97 12.86
CA GLU A 343 -9.24 0.68 13.20
C GLU A 343 -9.13 -0.51 14.17
N PRO A 344 -8.00 -1.24 14.13
CA PRO A 344 -7.60 -2.18 15.17
C PRO A 344 -7.66 -1.57 16.58
N PRO A 345 -7.91 -2.37 17.63
CA PRO A 345 -7.92 -1.89 19.01
C PRO A 345 -6.61 -1.19 19.36
N LYS A 346 -6.69 0.08 19.76
CA LYS A 346 -5.52 0.90 20.09
C LYS A 346 -4.74 0.30 21.25
N ASN A 347 -3.43 0.18 21.08
CA ASN A 347 -2.49 -0.17 22.14
C ASN A 347 -1.13 0.49 21.85
N ALA A 348 -0.19 0.42 22.80
CA ALA A 348 1.13 1.07 22.67
C ALA A 348 1.98 0.52 21.51
N ASN A 349 1.69 -0.70 21.05
CA ASN A 349 2.43 -1.39 20.00
C ASN A 349 1.80 -1.21 18.61
N ILE A 350 0.70 -0.47 18.49
CA ILE A 350 0.02 -0.20 17.21
C ILE A 350 -0.05 1.29 16.99
N ARG A 351 0.47 1.76 15.85
CA ARG A 351 0.34 3.13 15.37
C ARG A 351 -0.34 3.11 14.02
N ILE A 352 -1.33 3.99 13.85
CA ILE A 352 -2.04 4.15 12.58
C ILE A 352 -1.96 5.61 12.17
N ASP A 353 -1.34 5.83 11.01
CA ASP A 353 -1.29 7.13 10.36
C ASP A 353 -2.19 7.09 9.14
N THR A 354 -3.33 7.78 9.22
CA THR A 354 -4.36 7.82 8.19
C THR A 354 -4.80 9.26 7.91
N GLY A 355 -5.14 9.53 6.65
CA GLY A 355 -5.77 10.78 6.20
C GLY A 355 -7.27 10.63 5.92
N LEU A 356 -7.82 9.42 6.10
CA LEU A 356 -9.21 9.07 5.78
C LEU A 356 -9.88 8.38 6.97
N GLY A 357 -11.21 8.43 7.00
CA GLY A 357 -12.02 7.82 8.04
C GLY A 357 -13.41 7.46 7.55
N LEU A 358 -14.30 7.11 8.47
CA LEU A 358 -15.68 6.76 8.16
C LEU A 358 -16.37 7.88 7.37
N GLY A 359 -16.93 7.53 6.21
CA GLY A 359 -17.63 8.47 5.33
C GLY A 359 -16.72 9.32 4.45
N GLY A 360 -15.40 9.22 4.59
CA GLY A 360 -14.42 9.82 3.69
C GLY A 360 -14.44 9.19 2.30
N GLU A 361 -13.87 9.89 1.33
CA GLU A 361 -13.86 9.49 -0.07
C GLU A 361 -12.41 9.36 -0.58
N VAL A 362 -12.12 8.24 -1.24
CA VAL A 362 -10.89 8.07 -2.01
C VAL A 362 -11.14 8.64 -3.39
N SER A 363 -10.59 9.83 -3.64
CA SER A 363 -10.71 10.50 -4.93
C SER A 363 -9.80 9.85 -5.99
N MET A 364 -10.13 10.04 -7.26
CA MET A 364 -9.29 9.61 -8.37
C MET A 364 -8.06 10.52 -8.61
N PHE A 365 -7.98 11.67 -7.93
CA PHE A 365 -6.96 12.69 -8.18
C PHE A 365 -5.67 12.46 -7.39
N TYR A 366 -5.70 11.60 -6.36
CA TYR A 366 -4.62 11.42 -5.40
C TYR A 366 -4.17 9.96 -5.28
N ASP A 367 -3.18 9.75 -4.42
CA ASP A 367 -2.61 8.44 -4.11
C ASP A 367 -3.66 7.47 -3.52
N SER A 368 -3.50 6.18 -3.82
CA SER A 368 -4.41 5.12 -3.35
C SER A 368 -4.25 4.81 -1.85
N MET A 369 -3.21 5.30 -1.17
CA MET A 369 -2.92 4.99 0.23
C MET A 369 -3.98 5.57 1.18
N ILE A 370 -4.65 4.68 1.92
CA ILE A 370 -5.67 4.99 2.92
C ILE A 370 -5.02 5.23 4.29
N ALA A 371 -4.12 4.33 4.68
CA ALA A 371 -3.50 4.34 5.99
C ALA A 371 -2.15 3.61 5.98
N LYS A 372 -1.30 3.97 6.93
CA LYS A 372 -0.10 3.24 7.30
C LYS A 372 -0.37 2.57 8.64
N LEU A 373 -0.39 1.23 8.63
CA LEU A 373 -0.51 0.44 9.86
C LEU A 373 0.89 0.06 10.30
N CYS A 374 1.32 0.60 11.43
CA CYS A 374 2.62 0.35 12.02
C CYS A 374 2.47 -0.48 13.29
N THR A 375 3.36 -1.43 13.51
CA THR A 375 3.36 -2.30 14.69
C THR A 375 4.75 -2.45 15.27
N TYR A 376 4.82 -2.72 16.57
CA TYR A 376 6.06 -2.84 17.32
C TYR A 376 6.06 -4.08 18.22
N GLY A 377 7.23 -4.64 18.47
CA GLY A 377 7.48 -5.71 19.45
C GLY A 377 8.93 -5.71 19.91
N GLU A 378 9.23 -6.41 21.02
CA GLU A 378 10.61 -6.55 21.48
C GLU A 378 11.44 -7.44 20.55
N THR A 379 10.77 -8.33 19.81
CA THR A 379 11.35 -9.14 18.74
C THR A 379 10.56 -9.00 17.44
N ARG A 380 11.19 -9.35 16.31
CA ARG A 380 10.56 -9.37 14.99
C ARG A 380 9.29 -10.23 14.98
N GLU A 381 9.32 -11.40 15.63
CA GLU A 381 8.17 -12.31 15.71
C GLU A 381 7.00 -11.70 16.49
N GLN A 382 7.29 -11.00 17.58
CA GLN A 382 6.26 -10.31 18.35
C GLN A 382 5.62 -9.17 17.55
N ALA A 383 6.43 -8.35 16.87
CA ALA A 383 5.94 -7.29 16.00
C ALA A 383 5.06 -7.85 14.87
N LEU A 384 5.49 -8.96 14.27
CA LEU A 384 4.74 -9.66 13.22
C LEU A 384 3.40 -10.22 13.72
N GLU A 385 3.35 -10.77 14.93
CA GLU A 385 2.11 -11.26 15.52
C GLU A 385 1.13 -10.12 15.82
N VAL A 386 1.63 -8.97 16.29
CA VAL A 386 0.83 -7.75 16.44
C VAL A 386 0.30 -7.29 15.08
N MET A 387 1.12 -7.32 14.01
CA MET A 387 0.69 -7.00 12.64
C MET A 387 -0.44 -7.93 12.16
N ARG A 388 -0.31 -9.25 12.35
CA ARG A 388 -1.34 -10.23 11.99
C ARG A 388 -2.66 -9.96 12.70
N SER A 389 -2.61 -9.78 14.02
CA SER A 389 -3.81 -9.45 14.80
C SER A 389 -4.42 -8.11 14.38
N SER A 390 -3.59 -7.15 14.01
CA SER A 390 -4.03 -5.81 13.62
C SER A 390 -4.75 -5.84 12.27
N LEU A 391 -4.11 -6.35 11.21
CA LEU A 391 -4.73 -6.44 9.89
C LEU A 391 -6.04 -7.24 9.90
N SER A 392 -6.08 -8.36 10.63
CA SER A 392 -7.28 -9.19 10.78
C SER A 392 -8.43 -8.50 11.53
N SER A 393 -8.15 -7.45 12.30
CA SER A 393 -9.17 -6.64 12.99
C SER A 393 -9.55 -5.34 12.26
N TYR A 394 -8.81 -4.96 11.21
CA TYR A 394 -9.05 -3.72 10.47
C TYR A 394 -10.20 -3.90 9.48
N ILE A 395 -11.28 -3.13 9.66
CA ILE A 395 -12.44 -3.12 8.77
C ILE A 395 -12.44 -1.85 7.93
N ILE A 396 -12.46 -2.01 6.61
CA ILE A 396 -12.70 -0.95 5.64
C ILE A 396 -13.72 -1.51 4.63
N ARG A 397 -14.80 -0.77 4.35
CA ARG A 397 -15.80 -1.15 3.33
C ARG A 397 -16.20 0.04 2.47
N GLY A 398 -16.83 -0.26 1.33
CA GLY A 398 -17.25 0.72 0.33
C GLY A 398 -16.28 0.86 -0.83
N ILE A 399 -15.03 0.44 -0.64
CA ILE A 399 -13.96 0.41 -1.64
C ILE A 399 -13.20 -0.92 -1.55
N SER A 400 -12.54 -1.32 -2.64
CA SER A 400 -11.58 -2.42 -2.60
C SER A 400 -10.27 -1.95 -1.95
N HIS A 401 -9.59 -2.86 -1.26
CA HIS A 401 -8.32 -2.56 -0.58
C HIS A 401 -7.39 -3.78 -0.51
N ASN A 402 -6.11 -3.54 -0.24
CA ASN A 402 -5.07 -4.57 -0.26
C ASN A 402 -4.88 -5.37 1.05
N ILE A 403 -5.71 -5.18 2.09
CA ILE A 403 -5.52 -5.85 3.39
C ILE A 403 -5.43 -7.37 3.29
N SER A 404 -6.24 -8.03 2.46
CA SER A 404 -6.18 -9.49 2.29
C SER A 404 -4.83 -9.96 1.74
N PHE A 405 -4.24 -9.19 0.82
CA PHE A 405 -2.91 -9.45 0.30
C PHE A 405 -1.83 -9.24 1.37
N LEU A 406 -1.93 -8.17 2.17
CA LEU A 406 -1.03 -7.92 3.29
C LEU A 406 -1.08 -9.07 4.32
N GLU A 407 -2.27 -9.54 4.68
CA GLU A 407 -2.47 -10.69 5.58
C GLU A 407 -1.82 -11.97 5.04
N ALA A 408 -1.89 -12.20 3.73
CA ALA A 408 -1.24 -13.34 3.08
C ALA A 408 0.29 -13.21 3.10
N LEU A 409 0.83 -12.03 2.77
CA LEU A 409 2.28 -11.76 2.75
C LEU A 409 2.93 -12.01 4.11
N ILE A 410 2.37 -11.46 5.20
CA ILE A 410 2.94 -11.63 6.54
C ILE A 410 2.79 -13.05 7.12
N SER A 411 1.94 -13.85 6.47
CA SER A 411 1.73 -15.27 6.79
C SER A 411 2.61 -16.18 5.92
N ASN A 412 3.30 -15.64 4.91
CA ASN A 412 4.18 -16.41 4.03
C ASN A 412 5.42 -16.89 4.79
N SER A 413 5.77 -18.17 4.62
CA SER A 413 6.90 -18.81 5.29
C SER A 413 8.26 -18.14 5.02
N ARG A 414 8.52 -17.68 3.79
CA ARG A 414 9.77 -16.97 3.43
C ARG A 414 9.85 -15.59 4.10
N PHE A 415 8.73 -14.86 4.15
CA PHE A 415 8.67 -13.58 4.86
C PHE A 415 8.92 -13.75 6.36
N ILE A 416 8.33 -14.78 6.98
CA ILE A 416 8.55 -15.13 8.38
C ILE A 416 10.02 -15.47 8.63
N ALA A 417 10.64 -16.25 7.75
CA ALA A 417 12.05 -16.60 7.84
C ALA A 417 13.00 -15.41 7.57
N GLY A 418 12.48 -14.29 7.06
CA GLY A 418 13.28 -13.15 6.66
C GLY A 418 14.04 -13.37 5.34
N ASP A 419 13.71 -14.41 4.56
CA ASP A 419 14.24 -14.66 3.22
C ASP A 419 13.46 -13.85 2.18
N ILE A 420 13.80 -12.57 2.08
CA ILE A 420 13.11 -11.60 1.23
C ILE A 420 14.10 -10.91 0.28
N ASN A 421 13.59 -10.47 -0.87
CA ASN A 421 14.34 -9.72 -1.88
C ASN A 421 13.36 -8.80 -2.64
N THR A 422 13.86 -7.91 -3.50
CA THR A 422 13.03 -6.96 -4.26
C THR A 422 12.10 -7.59 -5.30
N ALA A 423 12.31 -8.86 -5.65
CA ALA A 423 11.48 -9.64 -6.56
C ALA A 423 10.50 -10.59 -5.83
N PHE A 424 10.46 -10.55 -4.49
CA PHE A 424 9.72 -11.50 -3.66
C PHE A 424 8.25 -11.65 -4.07
N ILE A 425 7.56 -10.53 -4.30
CA ILE A 425 6.13 -10.57 -4.68
C ILE A 425 5.95 -11.21 -6.06
N GLU A 426 6.83 -10.93 -7.02
CA GLU A 426 6.79 -11.51 -8.36
C GLU A 426 7.12 -13.01 -8.35
N GLU A 427 8.04 -13.44 -7.47
CA GLU A 427 8.40 -14.85 -7.27
C GLU A 427 7.28 -15.65 -6.60
N GLU A 428 6.64 -15.11 -5.57
CA GLU A 428 5.59 -15.80 -4.79
C GLU A 428 4.22 -15.75 -5.45
N TYR A 429 3.94 -14.71 -6.26
CA TYR A 429 2.65 -14.50 -6.92
C TYR A 429 2.83 -14.18 -8.42
N PRO A 430 3.41 -15.11 -9.22
CA PRO A 430 3.72 -14.86 -10.63
C PRO A 430 2.46 -14.60 -11.48
N ASP A 431 1.35 -15.26 -11.15
CA ASP A 431 0.05 -15.13 -11.83
C ASP A 431 -0.89 -14.11 -11.15
N GLY A 432 -0.34 -13.28 -10.25
CA GLY A 432 -1.11 -12.37 -9.40
C GLY A 432 -1.70 -13.04 -8.15
N PHE A 433 -2.35 -12.23 -7.30
CA PHE A 433 -2.89 -12.71 -6.03
C PHE A 433 -4.36 -13.16 -6.20
N SER A 434 -4.64 -14.45 -6.00
CA SER A 434 -5.99 -15.02 -6.08
C SER A 434 -6.62 -15.33 -4.71
N GLY A 435 -5.98 -14.90 -3.61
CA GLY A 435 -6.33 -15.29 -2.25
C GLY A 435 -5.31 -16.27 -1.64
N ALA A 436 -5.19 -16.28 -0.32
CA ALA A 436 -4.34 -17.28 0.35
C ALA A 436 -4.98 -18.68 0.33
N THR A 437 -4.15 -19.72 0.41
CA THR A 437 -4.60 -21.12 0.34
C THR A 437 -5.29 -21.55 1.63
N LEU A 438 -6.49 -22.15 1.50
CA LEU A 438 -7.26 -22.65 2.64
C LEU A 438 -6.55 -23.86 3.27
N THR A 439 -6.08 -23.69 4.51
CA THR A 439 -5.47 -24.75 5.32
C THR A 439 -6.48 -25.39 6.26
N SER A 440 -6.21 -26.62 6.74
CA SER A 440 -7.08 -27.31 7.70
C SER A 440 -7.34 -26.47 8.96
N ASP A 441 -6.32 -25.77 9.48
CA ASP A 441 -6.46 -24.92 10.66
C ASP A 441 -7.36 -23.72 10.41
N ILE A 442 -7.25 -23.07 9.25
CA ILE A 442 -8.12 -21.94 8.89
C ILE A 442 -9.55 -22.42 8.61
N THR A 443 -9.73 -23.59 7.99
CA THR A 443 -11.04 -24.22 7.82
C THR A 443 -11.72 -24.44 9.17
N LYS A 444 -10.99 -24.88 10.20
CA LYS A 444 -11.50 -25.03 11.57
C LYS A 444 -11.94 -23.69 12.17
N ILE A 445 -11.21 -22.62 11.89
CA ILE A 445 -11.57 -21.25 12.31
C ILE A 445 -12.89 -20.82 11.67
N PHE A 446 -13.02 -20.94 10.35
CA PHE A 446 -14.24 -20.57 9.63
C PHE A 446 -15.44 -21.43 10.05
N LEU A 447 -15.25 -22.74 10.15
CA LEU A 447 -16.29 -23.69 10.56
C LEU A 447 -16.83 -23.35 11.95
N ALA A 448 -15.94 -23.14 12.92
CA ALA A 448 -16.34 -22.84 14.28
C ALA A 448 -17.02 -21.47 14.39
N THR A 449 -16.52 -20.49 13.65
CA THR A 449 -17.07 -19.13 13.60
C THR A 449 -18.48 -19.12 13.00
N ALA A 450 -18.67 -19.77 11.85
CA ALA A 450 -19.97 -19.89 11.19
C ALA A 450 -21.02 -20.53 12.12
N ILE A 451 -20.66 -21.61 12.81
CA ILE A 451 -21.52 -22.28 13.80
C ILE A 451 -21.85 -21.36 14.96
N PHE A 452 -20.86 -20.67 15.52
CA PHE A 452 -21.09 -19.78 16.66
C PHE A 452 -22.10 -18.69 16.29
N ILE A 453 -21.89 -18.01 15.15
CA ILE A 453 -22.77 -16.94 14.66
C ILE A 453 -24.18 -17.49 14.47
N TYR A 454 -24.32 -18.56 13.69
CA TYR A 454 -25.62 -19.13 13.35
C TYR A 454 -26.41 -19.56 14.59
N ILE A 455 -25.78 -20.28 15.52
CA ILE A 455 -26.48 -20.74 16.74
C ILE A 455 -26.86 -19.58 17.64
N THR A 456 -26.04 -18.53 17.70
CA THR A 456 -26.37 -17.32 18.47
C THR A 456 -27.58 -16.60 17.86
N GLU A 457 -27.68 -16.53 16.54
CA GLU A 457 -28.85 -16.00 15.84
C GLU A 457 -30.10 -16.87 16.03
N GLN A 458 -29.97 -18.20 16.00
CA GLN A 458 -31.07 -19.12 16.29
C GLN A 458 -31.56 -19.00 17.75
N LYS A 459 -30.64 -18.86 18.71
CA LYS A 459 -30.97 -18.59 20.12
C LYS A 459 -31.75 -17.29 20.24
N ARG A 460 -31.30 -16.21 19.58
CA ARG A 460 -32.02 -14.93 19.56
C ARG A 460 -33.42 -15.07 18.93
N ALA A 461 -33.55 -15.76 17.81
CA ALA A 461 -34.84 -16.01 17.15
C ALA A 461 -35.79 -16.83 18.04
N SER A 462 -35.26 -17.78 18.82
CA SER A 462 -36.05 -18.55 19.80
C SER A 462 -36.55 -17.73 20.99
N LEU A 463 -36.18 -16.44 21.12
CA LEU A 463 -36.64 -15.53 22.18
C LEU A 463 -37.64 -14.48 21.68
N ILE A 464 -38.12 -14.57 20.44
CA ILE A 464 -39.12 -13.65 19.89
C ILE A 464 -40.41 -13.70 20.74
N ALA A 465 -40.99 -12.52 21.03
CA ALA A 465 -42.21 -12.40 21.83
C ALA A 465 -43.43 -13.03 21.14
N GLY A 466 -44.44 -13.42 21.94
CA GLY A 466 -45.69 -14.00 21.42
C GLY A 466 -45.60 -15.49 21.08
N GLN A 467 -44.56 -16.19 21.53
CA GLN A 467 -44.46 -17.64 21.36
C GLN A 467 -45.52 -18.39 22.16
N MET A 468 -45.92 -19.55 21.64
CA MET A 468 -46.79 -20.48 22.35
C MET A 468 -46.10 -20.96 23.63
N VAL A 469 -46.80 -20.80 24.76
CA VAL A 469 -46.34 -21.26 26.07
C VAL A 469 -46.10 -22.78 26.00
N ASN A 470 -44.95 -23.24 26.47
CA ASN A 470 -44.51 -24.64 26.46
C ASN A 470 -44.19 -25.27 25.08
N GLN A 471 -44.18 -24.49 23.98
CA GLN A 471 -43.73 -24.93 22.65
C GLN A 471 -42.56 -24.08 22.14
N VAL A 472 -41.52 -23.94 22.95
CA VAL A 472 -40.32 -23.18 22.57
C VAL A 472 -39.56 -23.94 21.49
N HIS A 473 -39.12 -23.22 20.45
CA HIS A 473 -38.29 -23.78 19.38
C HIS A 473 -37.00 -24.39 19.96
N LYS A 474 -36.82 -25.70 19.83
CA LYS A 474 -35.63 -26.40 20.31
C LYS A 474 -34.54 -26.40 19.25
N ILE A 475 -33.42 -25.78 19.59
CA ILE A 475 -32.25 -25.72 18.71
C ILE A 475 -31.55 -27.10 18.71
N GLY A 476 -31.36 -27.67 17.53
CA GLY A 476 -30.69 -28.96 17.35
C GLY A 476 -29.19 -28.92 17.67
N THR A 477 -28.60 -30.10 17.86
CA THR A 477 -27.14 -30.25 18.12
C THR A 477 -26.35 -30.71 16.90
N ARG A 478 -27.02 -31.08 15.80
CA ARG A 478 -26.39 -31.58 14.56
C ARG A 478 -26.58 -30.57 13.45
N TRP A 479 -25.49 -30.19 12.80
CA TRP A 479 -25.45 -29.19 11.73
C TRP A 479 -24.49 -29.64 10.64
N VAL A 480 -24.63 -29.08 9.45
CA VAL A 480 -23.70 -29.21 8.34
C VAL A 480 -23.26 -27.80 7.98
N VAL A 481 -21.94 -27.57 8.01
CA VAL A 481 -21.35 -26.31 7.57
C VAL A 481 -20.82 -26.51 6.15
N SER A 482 -21.27 -25.71 5.20
CA SER A 482 -20.64 -25.62 3.88
C SER A 482 -19.61 -24.50 3.93
N ILE A 483 -18.37 -24.77 3.53
CA ILE A 483 -17.34 -23.75 3.29
C ILE A 483 -16.96 -23.87 1.82
N ASP A 484 -17.32 -22.83 1.06
CA ASP A 484 -17.42 -22.90 -0.39
C ASP A 484 -18.20 -24.17 -0.78
N ASP A 485 -17.59 -25.09 -1.54
CA ASP A 485 -18.23 -26.32 -2.02
C ASP A 485 -18.01 -27.54 -1.10
N ASN A 486 -17.30 -27.38 0.03
CA ASN A 486 -16.98 -28.47 0.94
C ASN A 486 -17.96 -28.55 2.11
N LEU A 487 -18.49 -29.75 2.38
CA LEU A 487 -19.47 -29.99 3.45
C LEU A 487 -18.81 -30.60 4.69
N PHE A 488 -19.11 -30.03 5.85
CA PHE A 488 -18.58 -30.45 7.15
C PHE A 488 -19.73 -30.76 8.13
N PRO A 489 -20.08 -32.04 8.31
CA PRO A 489 -21.02 -32.46 9.35
C PRO A 489 -20.42 -32.26 10.74
N VAL A 490 -21.15 -31.59 11.63
CA VAL A 490 -20.68 -31.21 12.96
C VAL A 490 -21.72 -31.51 14.04
N LEU A 491 -21.22 -31.87 15.21
CA LEU A 491 -22.00 -31.98 16.44
C LEU A 491 -21.55 -30.90 17.42
N ILE A 492 -22.50 -30.12 17.95
CA ILE A 492 -22.21 -29.03 18.88
C ILE A 492 -22.65 -29.38 20.30
N LYS A 493 -21.88 -28.93 21.28
CA LYS A 493 -22.24 -28.92 22.69
C LYS A 493 -22.04 -27.50 23.24
N SER A 494 -23.12 -26.90 23.74
CA SER A 494 -23.05 -25.58 24.40
C SER A 494 -22.23 -25.69 25.69
N VAL A 495 -21.42 -24.69 25.92
CA VAL A 495 -20.60 -24.51 27.14
C VAL A 495 -20.68 -23.04 27.55
N GLU A 496 -20.11 -22.71 28.70
CA GLU A 496 -19.96 -21.31 29.12
C GLU A 496 -19.13 -20.55 28.06
N ASP A 497 -19.65 -19.38 27.67
CA ASP A 497 -19.06 -18.46 26.70
C ASP A 497 -18.72 -19.04 25.31
N GLY A 498 -19.37 -20.14 24.91
CA GLY A 498 -19.29 -20.62 23.53
C GLY A 498 -19.70 -22.08 23.32
N TYR A 499 -18.96 -22.77 22.46
CA TYR A 499 -19.31 -24.10 21.98
C TYR A 499 -18.10 -25.02 21.88
N ASN A 500 -18.32 -26.30 22.18
CA ASN A 500 -17.41 -27.38 21.80
C ASN A 500 -18.01 -28.10 20.59
N ILE A 501 -17.27 -28.14 19.51
CA ILE A 501 -17.68 -28.68 18.21
C ILE A 501 -16.88 -29.94 17.94
N ARG A 502 -17.57 -31.01 17.58
CA ARG A 502 -16.97 -32.26 17.10
C ARG A 502 -17.22 -32.38 15.60
N GLN A 503 -16.16 -32.39 14.82
CA GLN A 503 -16.17 -32.63 13.38
C GLN A 503 -15.38 -33.93 13.15
N GLU A 504 -16.07 -35.01 12.81
CA GLU A 504 -15.45 -36.34 12.69
C GLU A 504 -14.58 -36.72 13.91
N HIS A 505 -13.26 -36.78 13.74
CA HIS A 505 -12.27 -37.07 14.79
C HIS A 505 -11.74 -35.82 15.52
N ASP A 506 -11.95 -34.64 14.95
CA ASP A 506 -11.46 -33.37 15.48
C ASP A 506 -12.39 -32.79 16.55
N ARG A 507 -11.77 -32.14 17.55
CA ARG A 507 -12.45 -31.39 18.60
C ARG A 507 -12.01 -29.94 18.53
N ILE A 508 -12.99 -29.04 18.39
CA ILE A 508 -12.75 -27.60 18.27
C ILE A 508 -13.50 -26.92 19.42
N SER A 509 -12.78 -26.15 20.23
CA SER A 509 -13.35 -25.34 21.30
C SER A 509 -13.31 -23.88 20.87
N ILE A 510 -14.48 -23.25 20.75
CA ILE A 510 -14.60 -21.83 20.41
C ILE A 510 -15.23 -21.05 21.56
N ARG A 511 -14.62 -19.92 21.91
CA ARG A 511 -15.13 -18.95 22.88
C ARG A 511 -15.12 -17.55 22.28
N SER A 512 -16.18 -16.79 22.51
CA SER A 512 -16.29 -15.41 22.03
C SER A 512 -17.37 -14.65 22.80
N ASN A 513 -17.16 -13.34 22.95
CA ASN A 513 -18.15 -12.38 23.43
C ASN A 513 -18.82 -11.60 22.29
N TRP A 514 -18.77 -12.15 21.07
CA TRP A 514 -19.34 -11.50 19.89
C TRP A 514 -20.84 -11.25 20.01
N ASN A 515 -21.26 -10.07 19.53
CA ASN A 515 -22.65 -9.65 19.52
C ASN A 515 -23.22 -9.67 18.10
N VAL A 516 -24.50 -10.06 17.98
CA VAL A 516 -25.19 -10.09 16.69
C VAL A 516 -25.17 -8.72 16.03
N GLY A 517 -24.71 -8.67 14.79
CA GLY A 517 -24.56 -7.44 14.00
C GLY A 517 -23.13 -6.88 13.97
N SER A 518 -22.24 -7.32 14.87
CA SER A 518 -20.83 -6.93 14.82
C SER A 518 -20.13 -7.58 13.60
N ARG A 519 -19.44 -6.76 12.81
CA ARG A 519 -18.70 -7.21 11.61
C ARG A 519 -17.39 -7.91 11.93
N LEU A 520 -16.82 -7.65 13.10
CA LEU A 520 -15.61 -8.30 13.57
C LEU A 520 -15.97 -9.38 14.58
N PHE A 521 -15.52 -10.60 14.33
CA PHE A 521 -15.65 -11.74 15.24
C PHE A 521 -14.30 -12.04 15.88
N SER A 522 -14.08 -11.49 17.08
CA SER A 522 -12.92 -11.83 17.90
C SER A 522 -13.23 -13.05 18.76
N CYS A 523 -12.36 -14.06 18.70
CA CYS A 523 -12.59 -15.32 19.39
C CYS A 523 -11.30 -16.00 19.83
N VAL A 524 -11.46 -17.00 20.69
CA VAL A 524 -10.41 -17.94 21.07
C VAL A 524 -10.81 -19.33 20.60
N ILE A 525 -10.03 -19.89 19.67
CA ILE A 525 -10.24 -21.21 19.10
C ILE A 525 -9.07 -22.11 19.51
N ASN A 526 -9.37 -23.20 20.23
CA ASN A 526 -8.36 -24.11 20.78
C ASN A 526 -7.25 -23.40 21.57
N GLY A 527 -7.59 -22.31 22.28
CA GLY A 527 -6.66 -21.50 23.06
C GLY A 527 -5.92 -20.41 22.28
N ARG A 528 -6.07 -20.32 20.95
CA ARG A 528 -5.45 -19.29 20.11
C ARG A 528 -6.45 -18.19 19.77
N LYS A 529 -6.01 -16.93 19.83
CA LYS A 529 -6.85 -15.78 19.44
C LYS A 529 -6.97 -15.73 17.91
N ALA A 530 -8.16 -15.43 17.41
CA ALA A 530 -8.41 -15.22 15.99
C ALA A 530 -9.47 -14.12 15.81
N ASN A 531 -9.29 -13.32 14.75
CA ASN A 531 -10.23 -12.31 14.32
C ASN A 531 -10.75 -12.68 12.93
N VAL A 532 -12.06 -12.79 12.78
CA VAL A 532 -12.73 -13.13 11.51
C VAL A 532 -13.65 -11.98 11.14
N LYS A 533 -13.52 -11.47 9.91
CA LYS A 533 -14.42 -10.44 9.36
C LYS A 533 -15.66 -11.13 8.79
N ILE A 534 -16.83 -10.59 9.09
CA ILE A 534 -18.13 -11.16 8.71
C ILE A 534 -18.87 -10.19 7.78
N GLU A 535 -19.28 -10.72 6.63
CA GLU A 535 -20.28 -10.11 5.77
C GLU A 535 -21.49 -11.04 5.62
N ASN A 536 -22.67 -10.54 5.95
CA ASN A 536 -23.90 -11.32 5.86
C ASN A 536 -24.35 -11.42 4.39
N ILE A 537 -24.67 -12.64 3.96
CA ILE A 537 -25.36 -12.92 2.70
C ILE A 537 -26.72 -13.55 3.01
N THR A 538 -27.62 -13.62 2.03
CA THR A 538 -29.04 -13.97 2.25
C THR A 538 -29.26 -15.24 3.08
N THR A 539 -28.42 -16.26 2.93
CA THR A 539 -28.56 -17.56 3.61
C THR A 539 -27.30 -18.02 4.35
N GLY A 540 -26.33 -17.13 4.56
CA GLY A 540 -25.03 -17.48 5.13
C GLY A 540 -24.13 -16.27 5.37
N TYR A 541 -22.82 -16.49 5.34
CA TYR A 541 -21.82 -15.48 5.66
C TYR A 541 -20.64 -15.57 4.69
N ILE A 542 -20.07 -14.43 4.31
CA ILE A 542 -18.70 -14.37 3.80
C ILE A 542 -17.81 -14.15 5.01
N LEU A 543 -16.87 -15.07 5.23
CA LEU A 543 -15.93 -15.02 6.34
C LEU A 543 -14.52 -14.78 5.80
N SER A 544 -13.83 -13.79 6.34
CA SER A 544 -12.46 -13.46 5.93
C SER A 544 -11.48 -13.51 7.09
N HIS A 545 -10.35 -14.20 6.90
CA HIS A 545 -9.27 -14.36 7.86
C HIS A 545 -7.96 -14.73 7.14
N SER A 546 -6.84 -14.14 7.56
CA SER A 546 -5.49 -14.45 7.04
C SER A 546 -5.37 -14.41 5.51
N GLY A 547 -6.01 -13.43 4.87
CA GLY A 547 -5.99 -13.26 3.42
C GLY A 547 -6.89 -14.22 2.64
N ILE A 548 -7.71 -15.01 3.34
CA ILE A 548 -8.67 -15.95 2.76
C ILE A 548 -10.08 -15.41 2.97
N SER A 549 -10.94 -15.52 1.96
CA SER A 549 -12.37 -15.23 2.08
C SER A 549 -13.16 -16.40 1.53
N VAL A 550 -14.08 -16.93 2.32
CA VAL A 550 -14.90 -18.10 1.98
C VAL A 550 -16.37 -17.81 2.17
N LYS A 551 -17.24 -18.47 1.39
CA LYS A 551 -18.68 -18.48 1.63
C LYS A 551 -19.01 -19.60 2.59
N ALA A 552 -19.54 -19.26 3.75
CA ALA A 552 -19.92 -20.20 4.79
C ALA A 552 -21.45 -20.24 4.95
N TYR A 553 -22.00 -21.46 4.96
CA TYR A 553 -23.43 -21.70 5.18
C TYR A 553 -23.62 -22.72 6.29
N VAL A 554 -24.61 -22.52 7.17
CA VAL A 554 -24.90 -23.46 8.26
C VAL A 554 -26.33 -23.96 8.10
N ARG A 555 -26.48 -25.29 8.01
CA ARG A 555 -27.76 -25.94 7.71
C ARG A 555 -28.00 -27.13 8.61
N SER A 556 -29.27 -27.47 8.83
CA SER A 556 -29.60 -28.76 9.41
C SER A 556 -29.26 -29.89 8.41
N PRO A 557 -29.02 -31.13 8.85
CA PRO A 557 -28.73 -32.24 7.94
C PRO A 557 -29.77 -32.38 6.82
N ARG A 558 -31.06 -32.25 7.17
CA ARG A 558 -32.16 -32.32 6.20
C ARG A 558 -32.14 -31.16 5.20
N MET A 559 -31.81 -29.94 5.65
CA MET A 559 -31.69 -28.79 4.74
C MET A 559 -30.52 -28.96 3.76
N SER A 560 -29.39 -29.51 4.22
CA SER A 560 -28.24 -29.80 3.36
C SER A 560 -28.56 -30.87 2.30
N GLU A 561 -29.28 -31.93 2.66
CA GLU A 561 -29.78 -32.93 1.69
C GLU A 561 -30.68 -32.30 0.61
N LEU A 562 -31.56 -31.38 1.01
CA LEU A 562 -32.50 -30.71 0.09
C LEU A 562 -31.81 -29.66 -0.78
N GLU A 563 -30.73 -29.03 -0.30
CA GLU A 563 -29.95 -28.11 -1.12
C GLU A 563 -29.18 -28.84 -2.23
N ALA A 564 -28.68 -30.05 -1.96
CA ALA A 564 -27.96 -30.84 -2.95
C ALA A 564 -28.80 -31.17 -4.20
N ILE A 565 -30.12 -31.05 -4.13
CA ILE A 565 -31.05 -31.23 -5.24
C ILE A 565 -31.59 -29.90 -5.81
N MET A 566 -31.15 -28.75 -5.28
CA MET A 566 -31.49 -27.45 -5.84
C MET A 566 -30.80 -27.27 -7.19
N ILE A 567 -31.54 -26.70 -8.13
CA ILE A 567 -31.00 -26.37 -9.44
C ILE A 567 -29.95 -25.27 -9.23
N THR A 568 -28.69 -25.57 -9.50
CA THR A 568 -27.65 -24.54 -9.63
C THR A 568 -28.06 -23.63 -10.76
N ASN A 569 -28.23 -22.33 -10.48
CA ASN A 569 -28.47 -21.34 -11.52
C ASN A 569 -27.42 -21.54 -12.61
N LEU A 570 -27.87 -21.87 -13.82
CA LEU A 570 -27.03 -21.84 -15.01
C LEU A 570 -26.36 -20.47 -15.01
N THR A 571 -25.03 -20.46 -15.02
CA THR A 571 -24.26 -19.26 -15.35
C THR A 571 -24.89 -18.66 -16.59
N CYS A 572 -25.31 -17.38 -16.52
CA CYS A 572 -25.72 -16.66 -17.72
C CYS A 572 -24.67 -16.94 -18.79
N GLU A 573 -25.11 -17.45 -19.95
CA GLU A 573 -24.23 -17.76 -21.07
C GLU A 573 -23.23 -16.60 -21.24
N GLU A 574 -21.96 -16.93 -21.49
CA GLU A 574 -20.90 -15.96 -21.73
C GLU A 574 -21.31 -15.05 -22.89
N GLN A 575 -21.98 -13.94 -22.60
CA GLN A 575 -22.48 -13.02 -23.63
C GLN A 575 -21.27 -12.40 -24.30
N THR A 576 -20.81 -12.84 -25.46
CA THR A 576 -19.56 -12.34 -26.08
C THR A 576 -19.61 -10.87 -26.52
N GLU A 577 -20.68 -10.15 -26.19
CA GLU A 577 -20.99 -8.80 -26.62
C GLU A 577 -21.36 -7.93 -25.42
N LEU A 578 -20.79 -6.73 -25.33
CA LEU A 578 -21.22 -5.70 -24.40
C LEU A 578 -22.27 -4.84 -25.10
N GLN A 579 -23.49 -4.79 -24.54
CA GLN A 579 -24.58 -4.00 -25.09
C GLN A 579 -24.79 -2.72 -24.29
N ALA A 580 -25.26 -1.67 -24.95
CA ALA A 580 -25.60 -0.40 -24.31
C ALA A 580 -26.79 -0.60 -23.36
N PRO A 581 -26.63 -0.34 -22.05
CA PRO A 581 -27.71 -0.55 -21.08
C PRO A 581 -28.86 0.46 -21.25
N LEU A 582 -28.59 1.58 -21.93
CA LEU A 582 -29.52 2.66 -22.17
C LEU A 582 -29.11 3.47 -23.40
N ALA A 583 -30.07 4.18 -24.01
CA ALA A 583 -29.81 5.04 -25.16
C ALA A 583 -29.14 6.34 -24.74
N GLY A 584 -28.09 6.75 -25.45
CA GLY A 584 -27.31 7.93 -25.09
C GLY A 584 -26.19 8.24 -26.08
N GLN A 585 -25.25 9.08 -25.65
CA GLN A 585 -24.06 9.44 -26.42
C GLN A 585 -22.79 8.96 -25.71
N ILE A 586 -21.88 8.33 -26.44
CA ILE A 586 -20.56 7.93 -25.91
C ILE A 586 -19.70 9.19 -25.71
N ILE A 587 -19.23 9.42 -24.48
CA ILE A 587 -18.37 10.57 -24.14
C ILE A 587 -16.91 10.20 -24.30
N ALA A 588 -16.52 9.05 -23.78
CA ALA A 588 -15.14 8.61 -23.72
C ALA A 588 -15.05 7.08 -23.79
N ILE A 589 -14.08 6.57 -24.54
CA ILE A 589 -13.75 5.14 -24.56
C ILE A 589 -12.41 4.97 -23.84
N LYS A 590 -12.39 4.17 -22.77
CA LYS A 590 -11.24 4.05 -21.85
C LYS A 590 -10.34 2.85 -22.16
N VAL A 591 -10.71 2.05 -23.15
CA VAL A 591 -10.03 0.80 -23.52
C VAL A 591 -9.71 0.74 -25.01
N GLN A 592 -8.72 -0.06 -25.40
CA GLN A 592 -8.31 -0.25 -26.80
C GLN A 592 -8.57 -1.68 -27.27
N GLU A 593 -8.78 -1.86 -28.58
CA GLU A 593 -8.88 -3.19 -29.18
C GLU A 593 -7.62 -4.03 -28.87
N GLY A 594 -7.83 -5.30 -28.51
CA GLY A 594 -6.75 -6.19 -28.08
C GLY A 594 -6.27 -5.99 -26.64
N SER A 595 -6.83 -5.05 -25.88
CA SER A 595 -6.51 -4.90 -24.46
C SER A 595 -7.14 -6.03 -23.64
N GLU A 596 -6.40 -6.54 -22.66
CA GLU A 596 -6.97 -7.37 -21.60
C GLU A 596 -7.75 -6.48 -20.64
N ILE A 597 -8.91 -6.99 -20.22
CA ILE A 597 -9.79 -6.33 -19.27
C ILE A 597 -10.08 -7.25 -18.09
N VAL A 598 -10.26 -6.63 -16.94
CA VAL A 598 -10.59 -7.31 -15.68
C VAL A 598 -11.98 -6.88 -15.24
N ILE A 599 -12.74 -7.75 -14.55
CA ILE A 599 -14.07 -7.42 -14.03
C ILE A 599 -14.02 -6.09 -13.28
N GLY A 600 -15.02 -5.23 -13.47
CA GLY A 600 -15.16 -3.93 -12.84
C GLY A 600 -14.27 -2.82 -13.41
N GLN A 601 -13.40 -3.11 -14.38
CA GLN A 601 -12.65 -2.07 -15.08
C GLN A 601 -13.58 -1.20 -15.93
N GLU A 602 -13.38 0.11 -15.91
CA GLU A 602 -14.14 1.04 -16.74
C GLU A 602 -13.80 0.83 -18.23
N ILE A 603 -14.83 0.60 -19.03
CA ILE A 603 -14.72 0.39 -20.47
C ILE A 603 -14.98 1.70 -21.22
N MET A 604 -16.10 2.35 -20.94
CA MET A 604 -16.51 3.59 -21.62
C MET A 604 -17.52 4.37 -20.79
N VAL A 605 -17.67 5.65 -21.10
CA VAL A 605 -18.60 6.57 -20.43
C VAL A 605 -19.68 6.98 -21.41
N LEU A 606 -20.94 6.83 -21.02
CA LEU A 606 -22.12 7.15 -21.82
C LEU A 606 -22.96 8.23 -21.12
N THR A 607 -23.27 9.31 -21.84
CA THR A 607 -24.22 10.33 -21.40
C THR A 607 -25.64 9.98 -21.79
N ALA A 608 -26.55 9.98 -20.83
CA ALA A 608 -27.99 9.99 -21.08
C ALA A 608 -28.68 10.92 -20.11
N MET A 609 -29.66 11.70 -20.60
CA MET A 609 -30.40 12.67 -19.79
C MET A 609 -29.49 13.64 -19.01
N LYS A 610 -28.36 14.06 -19.61
CA LYS A 610 -27.31 14.90 -18.97
C LYS A 610 -26.61 14.28 -17.76
N MET A 611 -26.71 12.97 -17.59
CA MET A 611 -25.98 12.20 -16.59
C MET A 611 -24.98 11.26 -17.26
N GLU A 612 -23.77 11.19 -16.70
CA GLU A 612 -22.73 10.25 -17.13
C GLU A 612 -22.97 8.88 -16.49
N ASN A 613 -22.92 7.83 -17.30
CA ASN A 613 -23.07 6.45 -16.90
C ASN A 613 -21.79 5.72 -17.30
N ILE A 614 -21.07 5.21 -16.31
CA ILE A 614 -19.82 4.48 -16.52
C ILE A 614 -20.19 3.02 -16.79
N ILE A 615 -19.76 2.51 -17.95
CA ILE A 615 -19.92 1.10 -18.32
C ILE A 615 -18.65 0.37 -17.88
N ILE A 616 -18.81 -0.65 -17.04
CA ILE A 616 -17.73 -1.46 -16.49
C ILE A 616 -17.71 -2.86 -17.12
N ALA A 617 -16.54 -3.51 -17.08
CA ALA A 617 -16.38 -4.89 -17.52
C ALA A 617 -17.10 -5.86 -16.58
N GLU A 618 -17.97 -6.71 -17.11
CA GLU A 618 -18.67 -7.72 -16.30
C GLU A 618 -17.90 -9.04 -16.15
N ARG A 619 -16.86 -9.23 -16.98
CA ARG A 619 -15.97 -10.41 -16.98
C ARG A 619 -14.52 -10.00 -17.22
N ASN A 620 -13.60 -10.91 -16.89
CA ASN A 620 -12.24 -10.87 -17.40
C ASN A 620 -12.28 -11.33 -18.87
N GLY A 621 -11.41 -10.79 -19.71
CA GLY A 621 -11.34 -11.21 -21.11
C GLY A 621 -10.48 -10.28 -21.95
N LYS A 622 -10.46 -10.49 -23.26
CA LYS A 622 -9.75 -9.61 -24.18
C LYS A 622 -10.75 -8.89 -25.09
N ILE A 623 -10.53 -7.61 -25.36
CA ILE A 623 -11.40 -6.89 -26.30
C ILE A 623 -11.08 -7.35 -27.71
N ALA A 624 -12.04 -8.01 -28.36
CA ALA A 624 -11.94 -8.38 -29.78
C ALA A 624 -11.99 -7.15 -30.66
N LYS A 625 -13.03 -6.34 -30.45
CA LYS A 625 -13.38 -5.24 -31.35
C LYS A 625 -14.27 -4.23 -30.66
N ILE A 626 -14.01 -2.95 -30.88
CA ILE A 626 -14.86 -1.84 -30.42
C ILE A 626 -15.69 -1.39 -31.64
N LEU A 627 -17.02 -1.33 -31.48
CA LEU A 627 -17.95 -1.07 -32.59
C LEU A 627 -18.49 0.36 -32.61
N VAL A 628 -18.05 1.21 -31.68
CA VAL A 628 -18.51 2.59 -31.48
C VAL A 628 -17.32 3.53 -31.31
N ASN A 629 -17.49 4.80 -31.65
CA ASN A 629 -16.51 5.87 -31.44
C ASN A 629 -16.99 6.86 -30.38
N GLU A 630 -16.06 7.66 -29.86
CA GLU A 630 -16.42 8.82 -29.05
C GLU A 630 -17.34 9.76 -29.84
N LYS A 631 -18.36 10.29 -29.15
CA LYS A 631 -19.46 11.11 -29.67
C LYS A 631 -20.54 10.37 -30.45
N ASP A 632 -20.44 9.06 -30.66
CA ASP A 632 -21.50 8.28 -31.30
C ASP A 632 -22.76 8.22 -30.42
N HIS A 633 -23.92 8.30 -31.07
CA HIS A 633 -25.21 8.06 -30.43
C HIS A 633 -25.57 6.58 -30.54
N VAL A 634 -25.87 5.96 -29.41
CA VAL A 634 -26.18 4.54 -29.31
C VAL A 634 -27.60 4.33 -28.77
N ALA A 635 -28.29 3.33 -29.31
CA ALA A 635 -29.60 2.90 -28.81
C ALA A 635 -29.43 1.86 -27.68
N SER A 636 -30.44 1.75 -26.82
CA SER A 636 -30.47 0.68 -25.81
C SER A 636 -30.42 -0.69 -26.48
N GLY A 637 -29.55 -1.57 -25.99
CA GLY A 637 -29.32 -2.91 -26.55
C GLY A 637 -28.38 -2.94 -27.76
N GLN A 638 -27.89 -1.79 -28.25
CA GLN A 638 -26.89 -1.76 -29.31
C GLN A 638 -25.56 -2.33 -28.83
N VAL A 639 -24.93 -3.19 -29.62
CA VAL A 639 -23.62 -3.75 -29.29
C VAL A 639 -22.54 -2.68 -29.37
N LEU A 640 -21.84 -2.47 -28.26
CA LEU A 640 -20.78 -1.49 -28.09
C LEU A 640 -19.41 -2.07 -28.42
N LEU A 641 -19.12 -3.27 -27.91
CA LEU A 641 -17.88 -4.00 -28.18
C LEU A 641 -18.06 -5.50 -28.03
N LYS A 642 -17.07 -6.26 -28.49
CA LYS A 642 -17.01 -7.72 -28.39
C LYS A 642 -15.82 -8.19 -27.57
N PHE A 643 -16.01 -9.29 -26.85
CA PHE A 643 -14.99 -9.97 -26.07
C PHE A 643 -14.51 -11.24 -26.80
N VAL A 644 -13.26 -11.63 -26.54
CA VAL A 644 -12.65 -12.93 -26.85
C VAL A 644 -12.39 -13.66 -25.56
#